data_AF-A0A820U5P1-F1
#
_entry.id   AF-A0A820U5P1-F1
#
_cell.length_a   1.000
_cell.length_b   1.000
_cell.length_c   1.000
_cell.angle_alpha   90.00
_cell.angle_beta   90.00
_cell.angle_gamma   90.00
#
_symmetry.space_group_name_H-M   'P 1'
#
loop_
_entity.id
_entity.type
_entity.pdbx_description
1 polymer ?
#
loop_
_entity_poly.entity_id
_entity_poly.type
_entity_poly.pdbx_seq_one_letter_code
_entity_poly.pdbx_strand_id
1 'polypeptide(L)'
;MATAHLGFSYASSKNIPELFTSIFPDSKIATDYVMKDRKLSYMISHGTGHYFVRELVKDVNKAPSYSLLFDETTIVGVQKQLDLHIRYWSEYKQCVVTRYWKSIMLGHATADIISRHILDSLKSDGIDLCKLLQLGRDNPNVNKAVETMIDKELRSEREKKTGRAPANGLVSIGSCPLHVIHNAFKHGFTQNEWQVEDILYEFWFFFSRSSARREDYLNVVDSIGDSVGRFMKRFVITRWIEVGPVIERVIDQWSVLKEYFLVYLPKINKNIINNDRWKRIKNQLDQQQTLVRFQFVLYVYRHIFSKPLTWLQQSEPLVHVLFEECSDLFRNVLISFIKDDLIMNKTVKQLFSITLDSQANQKLDSKLEIGETTRNELKEMSTNDKATFFSDVRLIYLTIAQTLKRTLPLNNEFLRHVRFIHPLSRQHESTRNSMMIVARELPHLLSDDDLDQLSAEWRLYENETIPNEWYEHKSIGVDSREIIKYHPVDYYWKYIFAMKNSSGNTKFLILSKLVKSILSLSHGNADVERGFSENASLVTDDRSSLSNASINGLRATKDAVKFYGSGMVHEVPICKGLLDSVKDAHSRYHADQEKMQRLIKEKEEAESAAKLLKDRELLLIEKEQKLIDERNVLQRELDNASKMLDEGNSRLEAAVATKNFGDIEVAQLLIGGANKKLDALKTQLNYNSERMNQLRKKVKK
;
A
#
# COMPACT_ATOMS: atom_id res chain seq x y z
N MET A 1 10.84 22.38 15.38
CA MET A 1 10.45 22.36 13.95
C MET A 1 11.62 22.04 13.03
N ALA A 2 12.73 22.79 13.06
CA ALA A 2 13.92 22.52 12.22
C ALA A 2 14.44 21.07 12.33
N THR A 3 14.57 20.55 13.55
CA THR A 3 14.93 19.13 13.80
C THR A 3 14.04 18.15 13.05
N ALA A 4 12.73 18.40 13.00
CA ALA A 4 11.78 17.52 12.32
C ALA A 4 11.87 17.66 10.79
N HIS A 5 11.94 18.90 10.29
CA HIS A 5 11.97 19.17 8.86
C HIS A 5 13.25 18.65 8.18
N LEU A 6 14.40 18.99 8.77
CA LEU A 6 15.74 18.68 8.27
C LEU A 6 16.24 17.27 8.68
N GLY A 7 15.48 16.56 9.51
CA GLY A 7 15.84 15.21 9.95
C GLY A 7 17.01 15.16 10.93
N PHE A 8 17.31 16.24 11.65
CA PHE A 8 18.39 16.24 12.63
C PHE A 8 18.14 15.26 13.78
N SER A 9 19.21 14.62 14.25
CA SER A 9 19.19 13.82 15.48
C SER A 9 18.81 14.70 16.67
N TYR A 10 18.15 14.15 17.69
CA TYR A 10 17.87 14.88 18.93
C TYR A 10 19.15 15.29 19.65
N ALA A 11 20.25 14.54 19.49
CA ALA A 11 21.55 14.89 20.03
C ALA A 11 22.10 16.23 19.49
N SER A 12 21.57 16.72 18.36
CA SER A 12 21.93 18.04 17.82
C SER A 12 21.58 19.19 18.76
N SER A 13 20.71 18.99 19.77
CA SER A 13 20.38 20.05 20.72
C SER A 13 21.36 20.20 21.88
N LYS A 14 22.29 19.25 22.08
CA LYS A 14 23.13 19.20 23.30
C LYS A 14 23.95 20.46 23.55
N ASN A 15 24.48 21.08 22.49
CA ASN A 15 25.35 22.26 22.57
C ASN A 15 24.62 23.57 22.20
N ILE A 16 23.31 23.51 21.93
CA ILE A 16 22.53 24.71 21.55
C ILE A 16 22.45 25.71 22.72
N PRO A 17 22.22 25.30 23.98
CA PRO A 17 22.24 26.24 25.11
C PRO A 17 23.54 27.04 25.22
N GLU A 18 24.69 26.37 25.19
CA GLU A 18 26.01 27.01 25.30
C GLU A 18 26.28 27.93 24.09
N LEU A 19 25.86 27.50 22.90
CA LEU A 19 25.94 28.31 21.70
C LEU A 19 25.08 29.58 21.80
N PHE A 20 23.84 29.49 22.29
CA PHE A 20 22.96 30.65 22.46
C PHE A 20 23.51 31.65 23.47
N THR A 21 24.07 31.18 24.59
CA THR A 21 24.76 32.06 25.55
C THR A 21 25.97 32.75 24.93
N SER A 22 26.69 32.06 24.03
CA SER A 22 27.86 32.64 23.33
C SER A 22 27.47 33.66 22.26
N ILE A 23 26.37 33.41 21.53
CA ILE A 23 25.88 34.31 20.47
C ILE A 23 25.15 35.53 21.08
N PHE A 24 24.46 35.35 22.21
CA PHE A 24 23.64 36.38 22.87
C PHE A 24 24.07 36.55 24.34
N PRO A 25 25.29 37.06 24.60
CA PRO A 25 25.85 37.12 25.95
C PRO A 25 25.11 38.09 26.90
N ASP A 26 24.35 39.03 26.34
CA ASP A 26 23.53 40.01 27.06
C ASP A 26 22.10 39.52 27.34
N SER A 27 21.70 38.37 26.79
CA SER A 27 20.33 37.86 26.88
C SER A 27 20.15 36.91 28.07
N LYS A 28 19.39 37.37 29.07
CA LYS A 28 18.93 36.49 30.16
C LYS A 28 18.12 35.29 29.64
N ILE A 29 17.33 35.49 28.58
CA ILE A 29 16.54 34.43 27.95
C ILE A 29 17.45 33.36 27.34
N ALA A 30 18.54 33.76 26.67
CA ALA A 30 19.50 32.82 26.11
C ALA A 30 20.24 32.05 27.21
N THR A 31 20.62 32.75 28.29
CA THR A 31 21.27 32.16 29.46
C THR A 31 20.39 31.11 30.16
N ASP A 32 19.09 31.38 30.27
CA ASP A 32 18.11 30.48 30.90
C ASP A 32 17.61 29.36 29.95
N TYR A 33 18.04 29.35 28.69
CA TYR A 33 17.58 28.39 27.70
C TYR A 33 18.14 26.99 27.98
N VAL A 34 17.25 26.02 28.18
CA VAL A 34 17.64 24.60 28.36
C VAL A 34 16.91 23.72 27.36
N MET A 35 17.66 22.97 26.56
CA MET A 35 17.13 22.01 25.59
C MET A 35 17.99 20.75 25.51
N LYS A 36 17.56 19.68 26.18
CA LYS A 36 18.16 18.34 26.09
C LYS A 36 17.31 17.42 25.20
N ASP A 37 17.88 16.30 24.77
CA ASP A 37 17.28 15.33 23.85
C ASP A 37 15.85 14.92 24.24
N ARG A 38 15.62 14.60 25.53
CA ARG A 38 14.29 14.23 26.05
C ARG A 38 13.28 15.38 25.93
N LYS A 39 13.70 16.61 26.27
CA LYS A 39 12.88 17.82 26.16
C LYS A 39 12.50 18.12 24.73
N LEU A 40 13.48 18.06 23.83
CA LEU A 40 13.23 18.22 22.41
C LEU A 40 12.25 17.16 21.87
N SER A 41 12.43 15.89 22.27
CA SER A 41 11.57 14.78 21.85
C SER A 41 10.11 14.99 22.26
N TYR A 42 9.82 15.31 23.53
CA TYR A 42 8.43 15.55 23.94
C TYR A 42 7.87 16.87 23.41
N MET A 43 8.69 17.91 23.23
CA MET A 43 8.24 19.16 22.62
C MET A 43 7.82 18.96 21.16
N ILE A 44 8.49 18.07 20.42
CA ILE A 44 8.10 17.73 19.05
C ILE A 44 6.86 16.83 19.03
N SER A 45 6.86 15.75 19.81
CA SER A 45 5.75 14.77 19.80
C SER A 45 4.46 15.29 20.43
N HIS A 46 4.55 15.88 21.62
CA HIS A 46 3.40 16.30 22.43
C HIS A 46 3.16 17.82 22.39
N GLY A 47 4.03 18.58 21.72
CA GLY A 47 3.88 20.02 21.50
C GLY A 47 3.51 20.34 20.05
N THR A 48 4.52 20.41 19.16
CA THR A 48 4.31 20.83 17.76
C THR A 48 3.52 19.80 16.96
N GLY A 49 3.89 18.52 17.02
CA GLY A 49 3.19 17.45 16.31
C GLY A 49 1.72 17.35 16.73
N HIS A 50 1.46 17.30 18.04
CA HIS A 50 0.11 17.34 18.59
C HIS A 50 -0.71 18.55 18.10
N TYR A 51 -0.13 19.75 18.13
CA TYR A 51 -0.80 20.97 17.65
C TYR A 51 -1.19 20.85 16.18
N PHE A 52 -0.25 20.47 15.33
CA PHE A 52 -0.47 20.44 13.88
C PHE A 52 -1.44 19.35 13.44
N VAL A 53 -1.47 18.19 14.12
CA VAL A 53 -2.52 17.19 13.88
C VAL A 53 -3.90 17.75 14.22
N ARG A 54 -4.04 18.49 15.33
CA ARG A 54 -5.33 19.13 15.68
C ARG A 54 -5.75 20.18 14.67
N GLU A 55 -4.82 20.99 14.15
CA GLU A 55 -5.14 21.96 13.10
C GLU A 55 -5.52 21.27 11.77
N LEU A 56 -4.85 20.16 11.42
CA LEU A 56 -5.25 19.31 10.29
C LEU A 56 -6.69 18.81 10.46
N VAL A 57 -7.03 18.19 11.59
CA VAL A 57 -8.39 17.67 11.85
C VAL A 57 -9.44 18.78 11.74
N LYS A 58 -9.17 19.97 12.28
CA LYS A 58 -10.08 21.12 12.15
C LYS A 58 -10.32 21.51 10.69
N ASP A 59 -9.27 21.54 9.88
CA ASP A 59 -9.36 21.92 8.46
C ASP A 59 -10.10 20.83 7.64
N VAL A 60 -9.78 19.55 7.86
CA VAL A 60 -10.47 18.40 7.25
C VAL A 60 -11.98 18.42 7.57
N ASN A 61 -12.34 18.69 8.82
CA ASN A 61 -13.74 18.74 9.23
C ASN A 61 -14.50 19.97 8.68
N LYS A 62 -13.82 21.01 8.19
CA LYS A 62 -14.46 22.12 7.44
C LYS A 62 -14.75 21.75 6.00
N ALA A 63 -13.94 20.87 5.40
CA ALA A 63 -14.15 20.41 4.04
C ALA A 63 -15.50 19.68 3.88
N PRO A 64 -16.12 19.72 2.69
CA PRO A 64 -17.37 19.00 2.44
C PRO A 64 -17.16 17.47 2.48
N SER A 65 -16.00 17.00 2.01
CA SER A 65 -15.62 15.59 2.02
C SER A 65 -14.09 15.46 2.04
N TYR A 66 -13.60 14.26 2.34
CA TYR A 66 -12.18 13.91 2.24
C TYR A 66 -11.99 12.48 1.74
N SER A 67 -10.81 12.17 1.22
CA SER A 67 -10.37 10.82 0.91
C SER A 67 -9.27 10.41 1.87
N LEU A 68 -9.30 9.18 2.35
CA LEU A 68 -8.25 8.62 3.20
C LEU A 68 -7.37 7.70 2.36
N LEU A 69 -6.08 8.00 2.27
CA LEU A 69 -5.10 7.17 1.58
C LEU A 69 -4.30 6.39 2.62
N PHE A 70 -4.07 5.12 2.34
CA PHE A 70 -3.23 4.28 3.20
C PHE A 70 -2.35 3.35 2.39
N ASP A 71 -1.21 3.02 2.99
CA ASP A 71 -0.30 2.01 2.48
C ASP A 71 0.54 1.44 3.64
N GLU A 72 1.10 0.25 3.44
CA GLU A 72 1.95 -0.42 4.40
C GLU A 72 3.40 -0.53 3.90
N THR A 73 4.35 -0.33 4.82
CA THR A 73 5.75 -0.66 4.57
C THR A 73 6.34 -1.44 5.74
N THR A 74 7.48 -2.10 5.53
CA THR A 74 8.24 -2.73 6.61
C THR A 74 9.45 -1.88 6.93
N ILE A 75 9.60 -1.46 8.18
CA ILE A 75 10.72 -0.63 8.63
C ILE A 75 11.94 -1.47 9.07
N VAL A 76 13.09 -0.82 9.28
CA VAL A 76 14.39 -1.45 9.63
C VAL A 76 14.31 -2.33 10.90
N GLY A 77 13.31 -2.12 11.77
CA GLY A 77 13.03 -2.96 12.94
C GLY A 77 12.15 -4.20 12.69
N VAL A 78 11.87 -4.55 11.43
CA VAL A 78 10.98 -5.67 11.03
C VAL A 78 9.57 -5.53 11.60
N GLN A 79 9.11 -4.29 11.72
CA GLN A 79 7.74 -3.95 12.10
C GLN A 79 7.01 -3.41 10.88
N LYS A 80 5.72 -3.73 10.74
CA LYS A 80 4.88 -3.13 9.71
C LYS A 80 4.47 -1.73 10.15
N GLN A 81 4.58 -0.76 9.26
CA GLN A 81 4.11 0.60 9.46
C GLN A 81 3.01 0.89 8.45
N LEU A 82 1.82 1.22 8.94
CA LEU A 82 0.68 1.70 8.17
C LEU A 82 0.68 3.24 8.21
N ASP A 83 0.87 3.88 7.07
CA ASP A 83 0.78 5.34 6.96
C ASP A 83 -0.60 5.76 6.48
N LEU A 84 -1.17 6.76 7.14
CA LEU A 84 -2.46 7.35 6.84
C LEU A 84 -2.27 8.80 6.40
N HIS A 85 -2.78 9.12 5.22
CA HIS A 85 -2.80 10.46 4.64
C HIS A 85 -4.23 10.87 4.32
N ILE A 86 -4.56 12.15 4.48
CA ILE A 86 -5.90 12.68 4.18
C ILE A 86 -5.79 13.66 3.02
N ARG A 87 -6.58 13.43 1.97
CA ARG A 87 -6.72 14.32 0.82
C ARG A 87 -8.05 15.06 0.88
N TYR A 88 -8.01 16.39 0.84
CA TYR A 88 -9.19 17.23 1.00
C TYR A 88 -8.96 18.63 0.43
N TRP A 89 -10.03 19.39 0.22
CA TRP A 89 -9.94 20.82 -0.08
C TRP A 89 -9.62 21.63 1.19
N SER A 90 -8.47 22.29 1.24
CA SER A 90 -8.10 23.15 2.36
C SER A 90 -8.62 24.56 2.18
N GLU A 91 -9.40 25.06 3.13
CA GLU A 91 -9.84 26.47 3.13
C GLU A 91 -8.67 27.42 3.42
N TYR A 92 -7.60 26.95 4.07
CA TYR A 92 -6.41 27.76 4.29
C TYR A 92 -5.60 27.95 3.00
N LYS A 93 -5.39 26.89 2.21
CA LYS A 93 -4.64 26.96 0.95
C LYS A 93 -5.48 27.33 -0.27
N GLN A 94 -6.80 27.18 -0.17
CA GLN A 94 -7.74 27.33 -1.30
C GLN A 94 -7.37 26.42 -2.48
N CYS A 95 -6.96 25.18 -2.19
CA CYS A 95 -6.67 24.14 -3.16
C CYS A 95 -6.78 22.74 -2.51
N VAL A 96 -6.64 21.69 -3.31
CA VAL A 96 -6.58 20.32 -2.77
C VAL A 96 -5.20 20.05 -2.20
N VAL A 97 -5.17 19.47 -1.01
CA VAL A 97 -3.93 19.05 -0.36
C VAL A 97 -4.04 17.61 0.11
N THR A 98 -2.92 16.89 0.04
CA THR A 98 -2.75 15.60 0.72
C THR A 98 -1.82 15.82 1.91
N ARG A 99 -2.29 15.52 3.12
CA ARG A 99 -1.56 15.78 4.37
C ARG A 99 -1.28 14.48 5.11
N TYR A 100 -0.09 14.36 5.68
CA TYR A 100 0.21 13.27 6.60
C TYR A 100 -0.66 13.41 7.85
N TRP A 101 -1.36 12.33 8.22
CA TRP A 101 -2.17 12.30 9.44
C TRP A 101 -1.48 11.51 10.54
N LYS A 102 -1.17 10.22 10.30
CA LYS A 102 -0.66 9.33 11.34
C LYS A 102 0.05 8.10 10.75
N SER A 103 1.03 7.58 11.48
CA SER A 103 1.66 6.28 11.27
C SER A 103 1.29 5.34 12.41
N ILE A 104 0.83 4.15 12.06
CA ILE A 104 0.44 3.11 13.00
C ILE A 104 1.40 1.94 12.85
N MET A 105 2.05 1.55 13.94
CA MET A 105 2.94 0.40 13.93
C MET A 105 2.16 -0.88 14.24
N LEU A 106 2.28 -1.87 13.37
CA LEU A 106 1.55 -3.12 13.37
C LEU A 106 2.51 -4.30 13.50
N GLY A 107 2.09 -5.35 14.21
CA GLY A 107 2.73 -6.66 14.13
C GLY A 107 2.15 -7.46 12.96
N HIS A 108 0.85 -7.77 13.04
CA HIS A 108 0.08 -8.34 11.94
C HIS A 108 -0.73 -7.25 11.23
N ALA A 109 -0.87 -7.37 9.92
CA ALA A 109 -1.70 -6.48 9.11
C ALA A 109 -2.73 -7.29 8.33
N THR A 110 -3.71 -7.81 9.06
CA THR A 110 -4.93 -8.39 8.48
C THR A 110 -5.94 -7.26 8.22
N ALA A 111 -6.92 -7.50 7.34
CA ALA A 111 -7.92 -6.49 7.01
C ALA A 111 -8.72 -6.00 8.22
N ASP A 112 -9.03 -6.91 9.14
CA ASP A 112 -9.72 -6.62 10.40
C ASP A 112 -8.86 -5.74 11.34
N ILE A 113 -7.56 -6.01 11.44
CA ILE A 113 -6.65 -5.19 12.26
C ILE A 113 -6.53 -3.77 11.68
N ILE A 114 -6.28 -3.67 10.38
CA ILE A 114 -6.10 -2.39 9.69
C ILE A 114 -7.38 -1.54 9.77
N SER A 115 -8.53 -2.12 9.41
CA SER A 115 -9.82 -1.40 9.43
C SER A 115 -10.18 -0.92 10.82
N ARG A 116 -9.98 -1.73 11.86
CA ARG A 116 -10.20 -1.33 13.26
C ARG A 116 -9.31 -0.16 13.65
N HIS A 117 -8.01 -0.23 13.36
CA HIS A 117 -7.08 0.86 13.67
C HIS A 117 -7.42 2.17 12.94
N ILE A 118 -7.90 2.09 11.69
CA ILE A 118 -8.38 3.26 10.94
C ILE A 118 -9.62 3.85 11.62
N LEU A 119 -10.64 3.04 11.90
CA LEU A 119 -11.90 3.49 12.50
C LEU A 119 -11.70 4.07 13.90
N ASP A 120 -10.90 3.41 14.75
CA ASP A 120 -10.54 3.89 16.08
C ASP A 120 -9.76 5.22 16.01
N SER A 121 -8.87 5.36 15.03
CA SER A 121 -8.14 6.61 14.81
C SER A 121 -9.06 7.75 14.38
N LEU A 122 -9.99 7.50 13.45
CA LEU A 122 -10.97 8.50 13.01
C LEU A 122 -11.82 8.97 14.17
N LYS A 123 -12.30 8.03 14.99
CA LYS A 123 -13.11 8.32 16.17
C LYS A 123 -12.33 9.07 17.26
N SER A 124 -11.12 8.63 17.59
CA SER A 124 -10.31 9.22 18.67
C SER A 124 -9.80 10.61 18.34
N ASP A 125 -9.45 10.88 17.08
CA ASP A 125 -9.00 12.20 16.65
C ASP A 125 -10.18 13.13 16.29
N GLY A 126 -11.40 12.59 16.16
CA GLY A 126 -12.62 13.37 15.89
C GLY A 126 -12.79 13.77 14.43
N ILE A 127 -12.40 12.90 13.49
CA ILE A 127 -12.62 13.10 12.05
C ILE A 127 -13.96 12.46 11.67
N ASP A 128 -14.85 13.23 11.04
CA ASP A 128 -16.21 12.77 10.70
C ASP A 128 -16.17 11.63 9.66
N LEU A 129 -16.51 10.41 10.05
CA LEU A 129 -16.57 9.27 9.12
C LEU A 129 -17.56 9.51 7.98
N CYS A 130 -18.68 10.20 8.21
CA CYS A 130 -19.71 10.42 7.18
C CYS A 130 -19.20 11.24 5.99
N LYS A 131 -18.13 12.02 6.16
CA LYS A 131 -17.48 12.82 5.13
C LYS A 131 -16.44 12.06 4.30
N LEU A 132 -16.14 10.80 4.65
CA LEU A 132 -15.23 9.96 3.88
C LEU A 132 -15.82 9.62 2.51
N LEU A 133 -15.11 10.03 1.46
CA LEU A 133 -15.54 9.84 0.07
C LEU A 133 -14.94 8.58 -0.54
N GLN A 134 -13.65 8.34 -0.32
CA GLN A 134 -12.89 7.28 -0.97
C GLN A 134 -11.77 6.79 -0.05
N LEU A 135 -11.44 5.49 -0.16
CA LEU A 135 -10.17 4.95 0.31
C LEU A 135 -9.17 4.81 -0.84
N GLY A 136 -8.06 5.55 -0.77
CA GLY A 136 -6.93 5.42 -1.68
C GLY A 136 -6.03 4.25 -1.26
N ARG A 137 -6.02 3.19 -2.07
CA ARG A 137 -5.28 1.94 -1.80
C ARG A 137 -4.72 1.33 -3.08
N ASP A 138 -3.71 0.47 -2.95
CA ASP A 138 -3.20 -0.41 -4.00
C ASP A 138 -4.08 -1.67 -4.18
N ASN A 139 -3.65 -2.70 -4.91
CA ASN A 139 -4.53 -3.82 -5.31
C ASN A 139 -4.55 -5.13 -4.48
N PRO A 140 -3.73 -5.36 -3.42
CA PRO A 140 -3.79 -6.57 -2.60
C PRO A 140 -5.19 -6.89 -2.06
N ASN A 141 -5.47 -8.18 -1.90
CA ASN A 141 -6.76 -8.66 -1.39
C ASN A 141 -7.07 -8.17 0.03
N VAL A 142 -6.04 -8.01 0.87
CA VAL A 142 -6.17 -7.44 2.22
C VAL A 142 -6.77 -6.03 2.14
N ASN A 143 -6.27 -5.18 1.23
CA ASN A 143 -6.70 -3.79 1.13
C ASN A 143 -8.11 -3.66 0.53
N LYS A 144 -8.51 -4.57 -0.36
CA LYS A 144 -9.90 -4.69 -0.81
C LYS A 144 -10.86 -5.08 0.31
N ALA A 145 -10.43 -5.99 1.19
CA ALA A 145 -11.20 -6.38 2.36
C ALA A 145 -11.31 -5.23 3.38
N VAL A 146 -10.24 -4.45 3.58
CA VAL A 146 -10.29 -3.20 4.39
C VAL A 146 -11.32 -2.22 3.81
N GLU A 147 -11.29 -1.99 2.50
CA GLU A 147 -12.26 -1.12 1.82
C GLU A 147 -13.70 -1.58 2.07
N THR A 148 -13.97 -2.88 1.97
CA THR A 148 -15.30 -3.46 2.21
C THR A 148 -15.74 -3.30 3.67
N MET A 149 -14.84 -3.49 4.64
CA MET A 149 -15.15 -3.35 6.07
C MET A 149 -15.46 -1.88 6.44
N ILE A 150 -14.66 -0.94 5.93
CA ILE A 150 -14.90 0.49 6.16
C ILE A 150 -16.16 0.96 5.43
N ASP A 151 -16.42 0.48 4.21
CA ASP A 151 -17.66 0.79 3.47
C ASP A 151 -18.91 0.40 4.28
N LYS A 152 -18.87 -0.79 4.90
CA LYS A 152 -19.96 -1.26 5.75
C LYS A 152 -20.21 -0.34 6.95
N GLU A 153 -19.14 0.05 7.66
CA GLU A 153 -19.26 0.95 8.82
C GLU A 153 -19.72 2.36 8.39
N LEU A 154 -19.19 2.88 7.27
CA LEU A 154 -19.57 4.16 6.70
C LEU A 154 -21.07 4.21 6.37
N ARG A 155 -21.60 3.18 5.73
CA ARG A 155 -23.04 3.08 5.43
C ARG A 155 -23.85 3.09 6.71
N SER A 156 -23.45 2.30 7.72
CA SER A 156 -24.15 2.26 9.01
C SER A 156 -24.17 3.64 9.69
N GLU A 157 -23.05 4.36 9.71
CA GLU A 157 -22.98 5.71 10.30
C GLU A 157 -23.82 6.74 9.52
N ARG A 158 -23.82 6.67 8.19
CA ARG A 158 -24.66 7.54 7.35
C ARG A 158 -26.15 7.24 7.53
N GLU A 159 -26.54 5.98 7.64
CA GLU A 159 -27.92 5.57 7.93
C GLU A 159 -28.38 6.12 9.29
N LYS A 160 -27.56 5.99 10.33
CA LYS A 160 -27.85 6.55 11.66
C LYS A 160 -28.01 8.08 11.62
N LYS A 161 -27.16 8.77 10.86
CA LYS A 161 -27.14 10.24 10.79
C LYS A 161 -28.28 10.82 9.94
N THR A 162 -28.69 10.13 8.88
CA THR A 162 -29.67 10.64 7.90
C THR A 162 -31.06 10.02 8.05
N GLY A 163 -31.19 8.86 8.69
CA GLY A 163 -32.43 8.10 8.78
C GLY A 163 -32.87 7.46 7.44
N ARG A 164 -32.02 7.48 6.40
CA ARG A 164 -32.33 6.95 5.06
C ARG A 164 -31.49 5.69 4.79
N ALA A 165 -32.15 4.59 4.42
CA ALA A 165 -31.51 3.32 4.07
C ALA A 165 -31.96 2.82 2.67
N PRO A 166 -31.07 2.20 1.87
CA PRO A 166 -29.64 2.02 2.14
C PRO A 166 -28.85 3.31 1.89
N ALA A 167 -27.92 3.67 2.78
CA ALA A 167 -27.03 4.79 2.52
C ALA A 167 -25.98 4.43 1.45
N ASN A 168 -25.53 5.43 0.70
CA ASN A 168 -24.41 5.25 -0.23
C ASN A 168 -23.08 5.09 0.54
N GLY A 169 -22.22 4.26 -0.02
CA GLY A 169 -20.92 3.94 0.54
C GLY A 169 -19.80 4.84 0.04
N LEU A 170 -18.60 4.29 0.00
CA LEU A 170 -17.42 4.86 -0.65
C LEU A 170 -17.64 4.96 -2.16
N VAL A 171 -17.10 6.01 -2.74
CA VAL A 171 -16.94 6.14 -4.19
C VAL A 171 -15.79 5.25 -4.63
N SER A 172 -16.07 4.27 -5.48
CA SER A 172 -15.04 3.41 -6.05
C SER A 172 -14.60 3.94 -7.42
N ILE A 173 -13.35 4.37 -7.54
CA ILE A 173 -12.71 4.69 -8.83
C ILE A 173 -11.65 3.65 -9.24
N GLY A 174 -11.65 2.49 -8.57
CA GLY A 174 -10.69 1.40 -8.80
C GLY A 174 -9.47 1.45 -7.87
N SER A 175 -8.52 0.54 -8.11
CA SER A 175 -7.21 0.52 -7.44
C SER A 175 -6.31 1.64 -7.96
N CYS A 176 -5.21 1.92 -7.24
CA CYS A 176 -4.14 2.80 -7.72
C CYS A 176 -3.72 2.48 -9.19
N PRO A 177 -4.00 3.38 -10.15
CA PRO A 177 -3.64 3.20 -11.56
C PRO A 177 -2.13 3.06 -11.78
N LEU A 178 -1.31 3.74 -10.98
CA LEU A 178 0.15 3.67 -11.06
C LEU A 178 0.66 2.24 -10.90
N HIS A 179 0.20 1.55 -9.85
CA HIS A 179 0.52 0.14 -9.59
C HIS A 179 -0.02 -0.78 -10.69
N VAL A 180 -1.22 -0.50 -11.20
CA VAL A 180 -1.83 -1.29 -12.27
C VAL A 180 -1.02 -1.20 -13.56
N ILE A 181 -0.65 0.01 -13.97
CA ILE A 181 0.10 0.28 -15.20
C ILE A 181 1.52 -0.30 -15.09
N HIS A 182 2.16 -0.11 -13.95
CA HIS A 182 3.45 -0.72 -13.65
C HIS A 182 3.40 -2.25 -13.74
N ASN A 183 2.40 -2.88 -13.12
CA ASN A 183 2.26 -4.34 -13.17
C ASN A 183 1.94 -4.83 -14.59
N ALA A 184 1.17 -4.08 -15.39
CA ALA A 184 0.92 -4.42 -16.78
C ALA A 184 2.21 -4.41 -17.61
N PHE A 185 3.05 -3.37 -17.43
CA PHE A 185 4.36 -3.30 -18.06
C PHE A 185 5.24 -4.49 -17.65
N LYS A 186 5.37 -4.74 -16.34
CA LYS A 186 6.13 -5.87 -15.80
C LYS A 186 5.66 -7.20 -16.39
N HIS A 187 4.36 -7.49 -16.32
CA HIS A 187 3.80 -8.75 -16.82
C HIS A 187 4.11 -8.94 -18.30
N GLY A 188 4.07 -7.89 -19.12
CA GLY A 188 4.45 -7.97 -20.53
C GLY A 188 5.83 -8.60 -20.74
N PHE A 189 6.82 -8.21 -19.93
CA PHE A 189 8.22 -8.64 -20.09
C PHE A 189 8.62 -9.85 -19.21
N THR A 190 7.74 -10.33 -18.33
CA THR A 190 8.02 -11.53 -17.50
C THR A 190 7.33 -12.79 -18.04
N GLN A 191 6.48 -12.69 -19.07
CA GLN A 191 5.88 -13.87 -19.71
C GLN A 191 6.78 -14.54 -20.76
N ASN A 192 7.87 -13.88 -21.16
CA ASN A 192 8.83 -14.40 -22.11
C ASN A 192 10.16 -14.77 -21.42
N GLU A 193 11.06 -15.41 -22.16
CA GLU A 193 12.36 -15.87 -21.65
C GLU A 193 13.45 -14.78 -21.68
N TRP A 194 13.10 -13.49 -21.79
CA TRP A 194 14.11 -12.43 -21.96
C TRP A 194 14.90 -12.13 -20.69
N GLN A 195 14.39 -12.50 -19.50
CA GLN A 195 15.09 -12.37 -18.21
C GLN A 195 15.68 -10.96 -17.95
N VAL A 196 14.98 -9.91 -18.41
CA VAL A 196 15.46 -8.52 -18.37
C VAL A 196 15.90 -8.12 -16.95
N GLU A 197 15.12 -8.49 -15.93
CA GLU A 197 15.42 -8.17 -14.52
C GLU A 197 16.77 -8.74 -14.06
N ASP A 198 17.02 -10.01 -14.37
CA ASP A 198 18.22 -10.74 -13.95
C ASP A 198 19.46 -10.17 -14.63
N ILE A 199 19.37 -9.86 -15.92
CA ILE A 199 20.49 -9.31 -16.68
C ILE A 199 20.89 -7.93 -16.12
N LEU A 200 19.92 -7.03 -15.90
CA LEU A 200 20.18 -5.71 -15.32
C LEU A 200 20.76 -5.80 -13.90
N TYR A 201 20.27 -6.74 -13.10
CA TYR A 201 20.79 -6.97 -11.76
C TYR A 201 22.25 -7.43 -11.79
N GLU A 202 22.62 -8.37 -12.66
CA GLU A 202 23.99 -8.88 -12.78
C GLU A 202 24.98 -7.78 -13.17
N PHE A 203 24.61 -6.92 -14.13
CA PHE A 203 25.43 -5.77 -14.53
C PHE A 203 25.72 -4.82 -13.37
N TRP A 204 24.71 -4.46 -12.58
CA TRP A 204 24.92 -3.61 -11.40
C TRP A 204 25.69 -4.33 -10.28
N PHE A 205 25.28 -5.55 -9.96
CA PHE A 205 25.78 -6.26 -8.79
C PHE A 205 27.28 -6.56 -8.90
N PHE A 206 27.79 -6.84 -10.12
CA PHE A 206 29.21 -7.09 -10.37
C PHE A 206 30.13 -5.97 -9.83
N PHE A 207 29.69 -4.71 -9.95
CA PHE A 207 30.43 -3.51 -9.50
C PHE A 207 30.00 -3.01 -8.11
N SER A 208 28.82 -3.38 -7.63
CA SER A 208 28.17 -2.77 -6.44
C SER A 208 29.02 -2.76 -5.17
N ARG A 209 29.88 -3.76 -4.95
CA ARG A 209 30.66 -3.97 -3.72
C ARG A 209 32.16 -4.23 -3.95
N SER A 210 32.72 -3.76 -5.06
CA SER A 210 34.15 -3.97 -5.35
C SER A 210 34.79 -2.67 -5.85
N SER A 211 35.66 -2.08 -5.04
CA SER A 211 36.46 -0.91 -5.42
C SER A 211 37.40 -1.23 -6.58
N ALA A 212 38.11 -2.37 -6.53
CA ALA A 212 39.04 -2.78 -7.57
C ALA A 212 38.36 -2.89 -8.95
N ARG A 213 37.22 -3.59 -9.04
CA ARG A 213 36.46 -3.70 -10.31
C ARG A 213 35.96 -2.36 -10.83
N ARG A 214 35.69 -1.41 -9.93
CA ARG A 214 35.24 -0.07 -10.30
C ARG A 214 36.38 0.76 -10.87
N GLU A 215 37.55 0.69 -10.24
CA GLU A 215 38.78 1.32 -10.73
C GLU A 215 39.18 0.77 -12.10
N ASP A 216 39.24 -0.56 -12.22
CA ASP A 216 39.51 -1.24 -13.49
C ASP A 216 38.55 -0.81 -14.62
N TYR A 217 37.26 -0.73 -14.32
CA TYR A 217 36.25 -0.29 -15.29
C TYR A 217 36.45 1.17 -15.71
N LEU A 218 36.76 2.05 -14.76
CA LEU A 218 37.01 3.48 -15.05
C LEU A 218 38.22 3.66 -15.96
N ASN A 219 39.28 2.87 -15.78
CA ASN A 219 40.43 2.89 -16.69
C ASN A 219 40.03 2.54 -18.13
N VAL A 220 39.12 1.58 -18.31
CA VAL A 220 38.58 1.23 -19.64
C VAL A 220 37.72 2.37 -20.19
N VAL A 221 36.84 2.96 -19.38
CA VAL A 221 36.02 4.12 -19.76
C VAL A 221 36.90 5.27 -20.26
N ASP A 222 37.93 5.63 -19.49
CA ASP A 222 38.86 6.72 -19.83
C ASP A 222 39.65 6.42 -21.11
N SER A 223 40.00 5.15 -21.35
CA SER A 223 40.71 4.73 -22.57
C SER A 223 39.85 4.82 -23.84
N ILE A 224 38.53 4.63 -23.72
CA ILE A 224 37.57 4.70 -24.82
C ILE A 224 37.15 6.16 -25.09
N GLY A 225 37.34 7.05 -24.10
CA GLY A 225 36.93 8.46 -24.18
C GLY A 225 35.42 8.67 -24.00
N ASP A 226 34.74 7.73 -23.35
CA ASP A 226 33.31 7.84 -23.06
C ASP A 226 33.09 8.59 -21.73
N SER A 227 32.24 9.62 -21.75
CA SER A 227 31.94 10.47 -20.58
C SER A 227 30.54 10.26 -20.02
N VAL A 228 29.74 9.33 -20.56
CA VAL A 228 28.32 9.15 -20.19
C VAL A 228 28.18 8.36 -18.88
N GLY A 229 28.50 9.04 -17.78
CA GLY A 229 28.50 8.63 -16.37
C GLY A 229 29.18 7.28 -16.06
N ARG A 230 29.38 6.98 -14.78
CA ARG A 230 30.50 6.10 -14.41
C ARG A 230 30.16 4.62 -14.17
N PHE A 231 28.92 4.31 -13.77
CA PHE A 231 28.51 2.94 -13.42
C PHE A 231 27.03 2.66 -13.70
N MET A 232 26.67 1.37 -13.72
CA MET A 232 25.30 0.89 -13.84
C MET A 232 24.44 1.31 -12.65
N LYS A 233 23.19 1.66 -12.92
CA LYS A 233 22.20 1.95 -11.88
C LYS A 233 21.62 0.65 -11.33
N ARG A 234 21.28 0.63 -10.03
CA ARG A 234 20.61 -0.51 -9.41
C ARG A 234 19.20 -0.63 -9.98
N PHE A 235 18.88 -1.78 -10.56
CA PHE A 235 17.48 -2.11 -10.86
C PHE A 235 16.78 -2.60 -9.59
N VAL A 236 15.59 -2.05 -9.30
CA VAL A 236 14.74 -2.46 -8.19
C VAL A 236 13.56 -3.23 -8.77
N ILE A 237 13.51 -4.54 -8.54
CA ILE A 237 12.54 -5.47 -9.15
C ILE A 237 11.07 -5.11 -8.82
N THR A 238 10.83 -4.47 -7.68
CA THR A 238 9.50 -3.99 -7.28
C THR A 238 9.13 -2.65 -7.94
N ARG A 239 10.06 -1.95 -8.61
CA ARG A 239 9.90 -0.61 -9.18
C ARG A 239 10.33 -0.54 -10.65
N TRP A 240 9.68 -1.32 -11.50
CA TRP A 240 9.78 -1.24 -12.97
C TRP A 240 9.55 0.17 -13.57
N ILE A 241 8.94 1.10 -12.84
CA ILE A 241 8.87 2.51 -13.22
C ILE A 241 10.26 3.16 -13.41
N GLU A 242 11.28 2.65 -12.73
CA GLU A 242 12.68 3.11 -12.80
C GLU A 242 13.51 2.33 -13.84
N VAL A 243 12.90 1.40 -14.60
CA VAL A 243 13.64 0.54 -15.54
C VAL A 243 14.28 1.32 -16.69
N GLY A 244 13.61 2.35 -17.20
CA GLY A 244 14.06 3.12 -18.36
C GLY A 244 15.45 3.72 -18.16
N PRO A 245 15.67 4.54 -17.11
CA PRO A 245 16.99 5.10 -16.82
C PRO A 245 18.09 4.07 -16.53
N VAL A 246 17.73 2.83 -16.16
CA VAL A 246 18.68 1.71 -15.95
C VAL A 246 19.07 1.09 -17.29
N ILE A 247 18.09 0.77 -18.15
CA ILE A 247 18.34 0.20 -19.48
C ILE A 247 19.08 1.19 -20.37
N GLU A 248 18.68 2.46 -20.35
CA GLU A 248 19.36 3.54 -21.08
C GLU A 248 20.84 3.60 -20.70
N ARG A 249 21.15 3.54 -19.39
CA ARG A 249 22.54 3.49 -18.90
C ARG A 249 23.32 2.27 -19.41
N VAL A 250 22.68 1.10 -19.47
CA VAL A 250 23.32 -0.14 -19.97
C VAL A 250 23.58 -0.03 -21.47
N ILE A 251 22.65 0.52 -22.23
CA ILE A 251 22.78 0.73 -23.68
C ILE A 251 23.89 1.75 -23.98
N ASP A 252 23.90 2.89 -23.29
CA ASP A 252 24.91 3.94 -23.48
C ASP A 252 26.32 3.39 -23.27
N GLN A 253 26.48 2.48 -22.30
CA GLN A 253 27.77 1.88 -21.95
C GLN A 253 28.00 0.50 -22.60
N TRP A 254 27.21 0.13 -23.60
CA TRP A 254 27.26 -1.23 -24.15
C TRP A 254 28.62 -1.57 -24.77
N SER A 255 29.24 -0.62 -25.47
CA SER A 255 30.59 -0.77 -26.06
C SER A 255 31.66 -0.94 -24.98
N VAL A 256 31.61 -0.11 -23.92
CA VAL A 256 32.51 -0.19 -22.77
C VAL A 256 32.34 -1.51 -22.01
N LEU A 257 31.10 -1.95 -21.80
CA LEU A 257 30.79 -3.24 -21.19
C LEU A 257 31.39 -4.39 -22.01
N LYS A 258 31.28 -4.36 -23.34
CA LYS A 258 31.92 -5.35 -24.22
C LYS A 258 33.44 -5.33 -24.06
N GLU A 259 34.08 -4.18 -24.15
CA GLU A 259 35.54 -4.07 -23.99
C GLU A 259 35.99 -4.58 -22.62
N TYR A 260 35.32 -4.15 -21.55
CA TYR A 260 35.68 -4.54 -20.20
C TYR A 260 35.52 -6.06 -19.96
N PHE A 261 34.35 -6.62 -20.27
CA PHE A 261 34.04 -8.02 -19.93
C PHE A 261 34.65 -9.02 -20.92
N LEU A 262 34.74 -8.69 -22.21
CA LEU A 262 35.19 -9.60 -23.25
C LEU A 262 36.69 -9.49 -23.54
N VAL A 263 37.31 -8.32 -23.28
CA VAL A 263 38.70 -8.05 -23.63
C VAL A 263 39.57 -7.78 -22.40
N TYR A 264 39.25 -6.77 -21.59
CA TYR A 264 40.10 -6.35 -20.47
C TYR A 264 40.16 -7.42 -19.36
N LEU A 265 39.02 -7.87 -18.84
CA LEU A 265 38.96 -8.82 -17.73
C LEU A 265 39.70 -10.14 -18.02
N PRO A 266 39.53 -10.80 -19.19
CA PRO A 266 40.28 -12.00 -19.53
C PRO A 266 41.79 -11.78 -19.64
N LYS A 267 42.23 -10.57 -20.04
CA LYS A 267 43.66 -10.20 -20.10
C LYS A 267 44.27 -10.06 -18.71
N ILE A 268 43.59 -9.37 -17.78
CA ILE A 268 44.14 -9.08 -16.45
C ILE A 268 43.92 -10.20 -15.44
N ASN A 269 42.94 -11.07 -15.65
CA ASN A 269 42.62 -12.18 -14.75
C ASN A 269 42.24 -13.43 -15.54
N LYS A 270 43.21 -14.30 -15.82
CA LYS A 270 43.00 -15.56 -16.56
C LYS A 270 42.00 -16.51 -15.88
N ASN A 271 41.85 -16.43 -14.55
CA ASN A 271 40.91 -17.27 -13.79
C ASN A 271 39.47 -16.75 -13.86
N ILE A 272 39.20 -15.57 -14.43
CA ILE A 272 37.84 -15.02 -14.57
C ILE A 272 36.93 -15.94 -15.38
N ILE A 273 37.51 -16.76 -16.28
CA ILE A 273 36.79 -17.71 -17.14
C ILE A 273 36.02 -18.75 -16.31
N ASN A 274 36.49 -19.05 -15.10
CA ASN A 274 35.82 -19.99 -14.19
C ASN A 274 34.69 -19.33 -13.39
N ASN A 275 34.56 -18.01 -13.41
CA ASN A 275 33.53 -17.29 -12.65
C ASN A 275 32.16 -17.35 -13.35
N ASP A 276 31.18 -17.97 -12.71
CA ASP A 276 29.86 -18.19 -13.32
C ASP A 276 29.09 -16.90 -13.61
N ARG A 277 29.26 -15.86 -12.79
CA ARG A 277 28.64 -14.55 -13.06
C ARG A 277 29.24 -13.92 -14.32
N TRP A 278 30.56 -13.96 -14.45
CA TRP A 278 31.23 -13.48 -15.65
C TRP A 278 30.76 -14.26 -16.88
N LYS A 279 30.64 -15.59 -16.82
CA LYS A 279 30.10 -16.42 -17.92
C LYS A 279 28.69 -15.97 -18.32
N ARG A 280 27.81 -15.73 -17.35
CA ARG A 280 26.45 -15.21 -17.60
C ARG A 280 26.49 -13.85 -18.29
N ILE A 281 27.25 -12.89 -17.76
CA ILE A 281 27.37 -11.54 -18.35
C ILE A 281 27.97 -11.60 -19.76
N LYS A 282 29.05 -12.37 -19.95
CA LYS A 282 29.67 -12.60 -21.25
C LYS A 282 28.65 -13.11 -22.28
N ASN A 283 27.88 -14.14 -21.91
CA ASN A 283 26.87 -14.70 -22.80
C ASN A 283 25.83 -13.64 -23.23
N GLN A 284 25.44 -12.75 -22.32
CA GLN A 284 24.51 -11.66 -22.64
C GLN A 284 25.11 -10.58 -23.55
N LEU A 285 26.41 -10.31 -23.43
CA LEU A 285 27.11 -9.34 -24.27
C LEU A 285 27.43 -9.89 -25.67
N ASP A 286 27.67 -11.20 -25.78
CA ASP A 286 27.91 -11.87 -27.06
C ASP A 286 26.63 -12.02 -27.90
N GLN A 287 25.46 -12.09 -27.25
CA GLN A 287 24.17 -12.25 -27.92
C GLN A 287 23.64 -10.91 -28.45
N GLN A 288 23.61 -10.77 -29.77
CA GLN A 288 23.00 -9.62 -30.46
C GLN A 288 21.53 -9.41 -30.05
N GLN A 289 20.82 -10.50 -29.74
CA GLN A 289 19.43 -10.49 -29.29
C GLN A 289 19.24 -9.66 -28.01
N THR A 290 20.22 -9.64 -27.09
CA THR A 290 20.09 -8.94 -25.82
C THR A 290 20.02 -7.42 -26.00
N LEU A 291 20.85 -6.87 -26.87
CA LEU A 291 20.81 -5.44 -27.18
C LEU A 291 19.49 -5.06 -27.86
N VAL A 292 19.03 -5.85 -28.83
CA VAL A 292 17.74 -5.65 -29.53
C VAL A 292 16.57 -5.66 -28.54
N ARG A 293 16.55 -6.62 -27.61
CA ARG A 293 15.54 -6.70 -26.55
C ARG A 293 15.54 -5.46 -25.67
N PHE A 294 16.71 -4.99 -25.24
CA PHE A 294 16.82 -3.76 -24.45
C PHE A 294 16.35 -2.52 -25.22
N GLN A 295 16.67 -2.39 -26.50
CA GLN A 295 16.17 -1.30 -27.34
C GLN A 295 14.64 -1.32 -27.43
N PHE A 296 14.04 -2.51 -27.58
CA PHE A 296 12.58 -2.64 -27.60
C PHE A 296 11.94 -2.30 -26.24
N VAL A 297 12.47 -2.82 -25.13
CA VAL A 297 11.96 -2.50 -23.78
C VAL A 297 12.03 -0.99 -23.54
N LEU A 298 13.14 -0.35 -23.94
CA LEU A 298 13.33 1.09 -23.82
C LEU A 298 12.36 1.88 -24.71
N TYR A 299 12.07 1.40 -25.92
CA TYR A 299 11.05 1.98 -26.79
C TYR A 299 9.67 1.95 -26.12
N VAL A 300 9.22 0.78 -25.64
CA VAL A 300 7.92 0.63 -24.97
C VAL A 300 7.86 1.54 -23.74
N TYR A 301 8.93 1.58 -22.94
CA TYR A 301 9.02 2.49 -21.80
C TYR A 301 8.88 3.96 -22.23
N ARG A 302 9.72 4.44 -23.15
CA ARG A 302 9.77 5.85 -23.54
C ARG A 302 8.48 6.34 -24.19
N HIS A 303 7.91 5.56 -25.10
CA HIS A 303 6.83 6.04 -25.97
C HIS A 303 5.42 5.66 -25.49
N ILE A 304 5.29 4.64 -24.64
CA ILE A 304 3.97 4.18 -24.18
C ILE A 304 3.79 4.46 -22.68
N PHE A 305 4.79 4.21 -21.84
CA PHE A 305 4.62 4.19 -20.39
C PHE A 305 5.21 5.41 -19.63
N SER A 306 6.22 6.08 -20.16
CA SER A 306 6.93 7.16 -19.44
C SER A 306 5.99 8.32 -19.04
N LYS A 307 5.16 8.80 -19.97
CA LYS A 307 4.18 9.86 -19.75
C LYS A 307 3.17 9.47 -18.66
N PRO A 308 2.38 8.39 -18.78
CA PRO A 308 1.37 8.07 -17.77
C PRO A 308 1.97 7.75 -16.40
N LEU A 309 3.14 7.10 -16.34
CA LEU A 309 3.81 6.79 -15.07
C LEU A 309 4.31 8.05 -14.35
N THR A 310 4.83 9.03 -15.09
CA THR A 310 5.28 10.31 -14.52
C THR A 310 4.10 11.18 -14.10
N TRP A 311 3.07 11.22 -14.95
CA TRP A 311 1.87 12.01 -14.73
C TRP A 311 1.09 11.55 -13.47
N LEU A 312 0.93 10.24 -13.25
CA LEU A 312 0.27 9.68 -12.05
C LEU A 312 1.02 9.90 -10.73
N GLN A 313 2.25 10.43 -10.76
CA GLN A 313 3.01 10.78 -9.56
C GLN A 313 2.85 12.24 -9.13
N GLN A 314 2.13 13.05 -9.91
CA GLN A 314 1.88 14.45 -9.56
C GLN A 314 1.01 14.56 -8.31
N SER A 315 1.23 15.58 -7.48
CA SER A 315 0.40 15.83 -6.29
C SER A 315 -0.94 16.51 -6.61
N GLU A 316 -1.02 17.16 -7.78
CA GLU A 316 -2.17 17.91 -8.26
C GLU A 316 -3.42 17.02 -8.45
N PRO A 317 -4.64 17.59 -8.43
CA PRO A 317 -5.86 16.82 -8.65
C PRO A 317 -6.04 16.40 -10.12
N LEU A 318 -5.83 15.10 -10.38
CA LEU A 318 -5.86 14.51 -11.72
C LEU A 318 -7.11 13.68 -12.04
N VAL A 319 -8.07 13.58 -11.12
CA VAL A 319 -9.25 12.70 -11.31
C VAL A 319 -10.08 13.04 -12.56
N HIS A 320 -10.08 14.31 -12.97
CA HIS A 320 -10.84 14.82 -14.13
C HIS A 320 -10.32 14.36 -15.49
N VAL A 321 -9.03 14.01 -15.58
CA VAL A 321 -8.39 13.51 -16.82
C VAL A 321 -8.04 12.03 -16.73
N LEU A 322 -8.20 11.41 -15.55
CA LEU A 322 -7.79 10.02 -15.31
C LEU A 322 -8.43 9.00 -16.25
N PHE A 323 -9.73 9.14 -16.53
CA PHE A 323 -10.41 8.25 -17.48
C PHE A 323 -9.80 8.36 -18.89
N GLU A 324 -9.51 9.58 -19.34
CA GLU A 324 -9.00 9.84 -20.69
C GLU A 324 -7.56 9.32 -20.83
N GLU A 325 -6.68 9.67 -19.90
CA GLU A 325 -5.28 9.20 -19.94
C GLU A 325 -5.17 7.67 -19.82
N CYS A 326 -6.05 7.02 -19.04
CA CYS A 326 -6.14 5.55 -19.03
C CYS A 326 -6.63 4.98 -20.37
N SER A 327 -7.59 5.66 -21.01
CA SER A 327 -8.14 5.25 -22.31
C SER A 327 -7.10 5.39 -23.42
N ASP A 328 -6.34 6.48 -23.39
CA ASP A 328 -5.27 6.77 -24.35
C ASP A 328 -4.11 5.80 -24.19
N LEU A 329 -3.70 5.47 -22.96
CA LEU A 329 -2.70 4.42 -22.73
C LEU A 329 -3.15 3.08 -23.33
N PHE A 330 -4.38 2.66 -23.04
CA PHE A 330 -4.89 1.40 -23.57
C PHE A 330 -4.92 1.43 -25.10
N ARG A 331 -5.38 2.53 -25.71
CA ARG A 331 -5.39 2.71 -27.16
C ARG A 331 -3.98 2.69 -27.75
N ASN A 332 -3.00 3.36 -27.15
CA ASN A 332 -1.60 3.36 -27.61
C ASN A 332 -1.00 1.96 -27.65
N VAL A 333 -1.28 1.14 -26.63
CA VAL A 333 -0.87 -0.27 -26.64
C VAL A 333 -1.53 -1.01 -27.80
N LEU A 334 -2.85 -0.84 -28.02
CA LEU A 334 -3.53 -1.50 -29.13
C LEU A 334 -2.98 -1.09 -30.50
N ILE A 335 -2.75 0.21 -30.72
CA ILE A 335 -2.17 0.74 -31.97
C ILE A 335 -0.81 0.08 -32.27
N SER A 336 -0.10 -0.38 -31.25
CA SER A 336 1.23 -0.99 -31.44
C SER A 336 1.19 -2.35 -32.15
N PHE A 337 0.05 -3.08 -32.10
CA PHE A 337 -0.02 -4.44 -32.64
C PHE A 337 -1.36 -4.88 -33.27
N ILE A 338 -2.45 -4.14 -33.08
CA ILE A 338 -3.77 -4.40 -33.68
C ILE A 338 -3.97 -3.47 -34.89
N LYS A 339 -4.63 -3.96 -35.94
CA LYS A 339 -4.87 -3.19 -37.17
C LYS A 339 -5.67 -1.90 -36.89
N ASP A 340 -5.29 -0.82 -37.57
CA ASP A 340 -5.78 0.53 -37.27
C ASP A 340 -7.28 0.70 -37.52
N ASP A 341 -7.84 0.02 -38.53
CA ASP A 341 -9.27 0.02 -38.87
C ASP A 341 -10.15 -0.55 -37.74
N LEU A 342 -9.61 -1.41 -36.89
CA LEU A 342 -10.30 -1.95 -35.73
C LEU A 342 -10.29 -1.00 -34.52
N ILE A 343 -9.42 0.02 -34.51
CA ILE A 343 -9.21 0.92 -33.37
C ILE A 343 -9.77 2.32 -33.63
N MET A 344 -9.58 2.85 -34.84
CA MET A 344 -9.92 4.23 -35.19
C MET A 344 -11.39 4.55 -34.93
N ASN A 345 -11.65 5.71 -34.32
CA ASN A 345 -12.99 6.21 -33.98
C ASN A 345 -13.86 5.27 -33.11
N LYS A 346 -13.25 4.25 -32.46
CA LYS A 346 -13.96 3.37 -31.53
C LYS A 346 -13.98 3.96 -30.13
N THR A 347 -15.12 3.87 -29.47
CA THR A 347 -15.26 4.10 -28.03
C THR A 347 -14.51 3.03 -27.23
N VAL A 348 -14.20 3.31 -25.96
CA VAL A 348 -13.56 2.34 -25.05
C VAL A 348 -14.33 1.02 -24.97
N LYS A 349 -15.67 1.08 -24.92
CA LYS A 349 -16.54 -0.12 -24.93
C LYS A 349 -16.35 -0.96 -26.19
N GLN A 350 -16.21 -0.32 -27.35
CA GLN A 350 -15.97 -1.03 -28.61
C GLN A 350 -14.54 -1.59 -28.70
N LEU A 351 -13.55 -0.90 -28.12
CA LEU A 351 -12.19 -1.46 -28.01
C LEU A 351 -12.18 -2.74 -27.15
N PHE A 352 -13.02 -2.80 -26.12
CA PHE A 352 -13.15 -3.97 -25.26
C PHE A 352 -13.75 -5.18 -25.97
N SER A 353 -14.49 -5.00 -27.07
CA SER A 353 -15.03 -6.12 -27.86
C SER A 353 -14.04 -6.74 -28.85
N ILE A 354 -12.86 -6.14 -29.03
CA ILE A 354 -11.85 -6.66 -29.97
C ILE A 354 -11.22 -7.94 -29.39
N THR A 355 -11.18 -8.99 -30.21
CA THR A 355 -10.42 -10.24 -29.96
C THR A 355 -8.94 -9.99 -30.23
N LEU A 356 -8.16 -9.77 -29.17
CA LEU A 356 -6.76 -9.29 -29.25
C LEU A 356 -5.75 -10.36 -29.70
N ASP A 357 -6.07 -11.62 -29.44
CA ASP A 357 -5.26 -12.82 -29.73
C ASP A 357 -5.44 -13.34 -31.17
N SER A 358 -6.47 -12.86 -31.89
CA SER A 358 -6.69 -13.23 -33.28
C SER A 358 -5.60 -12.66 -34.21
N GLN A 359 -4.84 -13.53 -34.87
CA GLN A 359 -3.83 -13.14 -35.85
C GLN A 359 -4.42 -12.32 -37.01
N ALA A 360 -5.69 -12.56 -37.36
CA ALA A 360 -6.39 -11.78 -38.38
C ALA A 360 -6.61 -10.31 -37.97
N ASN A 361 -6.65 -10.02 -36.66
CA ASN A 361 -6.80 -8.67 -36.14
C ASN A 361 -5.46 -7.96 -35.90
N GLN A 362 -4.35 -8.71 -35.87
CA GLN A 362 -3.02 -8.17 -35.59
C GLN A 362 -2.33 -7.62 -36.84
N LYS A 363 -1.42 -6.66 -36.63
CA LYS A 363 -0.55 -6.10 -37.67
C LYS A 363 0.51 -7.12 -38.09
N LEU A 364 0.95 -7.06 -39.35
CA LEU A 364 2.12 -7.81 -39.84
C LEU A 364 3.42 -7.37 -39.13
N ASP A 365 4.48 -8.18 -39.15
CA ASP A 365 5.76 -7.90 -38.48
C ASP A 365 6.37 -6.55 -38.90
N SER A 366 6.28 -6.23 -40.19
CA SER A 366 6.76 -4.95 -40.76
C SER A 366 5.97 -3.72 -40.29
N LYS A 367 4.79 -3.93 -39.70
CA LYS A 367 3.86 -2.88 -39.24
C LYS A 367 3.71 -2.83 -37.73
N LEU A 368 4.34 -3.73 -36.98
CA LEU A 368 4.40 -3.67 -35.51
C LEU A 368 5.18 -2.44 -35.06
N GLU A 369 4.68 -1.72 -34.06
CA GLU A 369 5.41 -0.58 -33.48
C GLU A 369 6.49 -1.08 -32.52
N ILE A 370 7.76 -0.98 -32.91
CA ILE A 370 8.91 -1.45 -32.11
C ILE A 370 10.04 -0.41 -31.99
N GLY A 371 9.89 0.73 -32.65
CA GLY A 371 10.91 1.79 -32.73
C GLY A 371 11.97 1.57 -33.81
N GLU A 372 12.47 2.68 -34.37
CA GLU A 372 13.44 2.65 -35.47
C GLU A 372 14.82 2.13 -35.03
N THR A 373 15.26 2.48 -33.81
CA THR A 373 16.50 1.94 -33.23
C THR A 373 16.46 0.42 -33.15
N THR A 374 15.36 -0.15 -32.64
CA THR A 374 15.14 -1.60 -32.59
C THR A 374 15.14 -2.23 -33.99
N ARG A 375 14.46 -1.59 -34.96
CA ARG A 375 14.45 -2.09 -36.36
C ARG A 375 15.84 -2.13 -36.98
N ASN A 376 16.65 -1.12 -36.72
CA ASN A 376 18.02 -1.07 -37.25
C ASN A 376 18.88 -2.17 -36.64
N GLU A 377 18.80 -2.36 -35.32
CA GLU A 377 19.56 -3.41 -34.63
C GLU A 377 19.11 -4.83 -35.03
N LEU A 378 17.82 -5.00 -35.37
CA LEU A 378 17.28 -6.25 -35.89
C LEU A 378 17.87 -6.64 -37.25
N LYS A 379 18.34 -5.71 -38.09
CA LYS A 379 18.81 -6.03 -39.45
C LYS A 379 19.90 -7.10 -39.45
N GLU A 380 20.79 -7.03 -38.47
CA GLU A 380 21.93 -7.94 -38.27
C GLU A 380 21.55 -9.31 -37.68
N MET A 381 20.29 -9.52 -37.28
CA MET A 381 19.83 -10.81 -36.73
C MET A 381 19.48 -11.84 -37.82
N SER A 382 19.61 -13.12 -37.47
CA SER A 382 19.19 -14.23 -38.31
C SER A 382 17.66 -14.22 -38.54
N THR A 383 17.20 -14.82 -39.63
CA THR A 383 15.76 -14.92 -39.95
C THR A 383 14.97 -15.64 -38.87
N ASN A 384 15.53 -16.71 -38.29
CA ASN A 384 14.89 -17.47 -37.23
C ASN A 384 14.73 -16.61 -35.95
N ASP A 385 15.80 -15.92 -35.54
CA ASP A 385 15.74 -15.10 -34.33
C ASP A 385 14.82 -13.89 -34.51
N LYS A 386 14.74 -13.32 -35.72
CA LYS A 386 13.75 -12.28 -36.05
C LYS A 386 12.32 -12.78 -35.86
N ALA A 387 12.01 -13.98 -36.35
CA ALA A 387 10.68 -14.58 -36.19
C ALA A 387 10.34 -14.81 -34.70
N THR A 388 11.27 -15.35 -33.92
CA THR A 388 11.11 -15.51 -32.47
C THR A 388 10.90 -14.15 -31.78
N PHE A 389 11.70 -13.14 -32.12
CA PHE A 389 11.56 -11.79 -31.57
C PHE A 389 10.17 -11.20 -31.85
N PHE A 390 9.67 -11.29 -33.08
CA PHE A 390 8.34 -10.77 -33.40
C PHE A 390 7.21 -11.55 -32.71
N SER A 391 7.35 -12.86 -32.55
CA SER A 391 6.43 -13.66 -31.73
C SER A 391 6.40 -13.16 -30.28
N ASP A 392 7.58 -12.93 -29.68
CA ASP A 392 7.70 -12.42 -28.31
C ASP A 392 7.09 -11.01 -28.18
N VAL A 393 7.34 -10.11 -29.14
CA VAL A 393 6.75 -8.76 -29.18
C VAL A 393 5.22 -8.81 -29.17
N ARG A 394 4.61 -9.72 -29.93
CA ARG A 394 3.16 -9.92 -29.94
C ARG A 394 2.65 -10.38 -28.59
N LEU A 395 3.33 -11.35 -27.98
CA LEU A 395 2.98 -11.85 -26.66
C LEU A 395 3.08 -10.76 -25.58
N ILE A 396 4.13 -9.93 -25.65
CA ILE A 396 4.35 -8.78 -24.76
C ILE A 396 3.17 -7.80 -24.88
N TYR A 397 2.87 -7.31 -26.09
CA TYR A 397 1.78 -6.35 -26.28
C TYR A 397 0.41 -6.93 -25.93
N LEU A 398 0.14 -8.18 -26.29
CA LEU A 398 -1.09 -8.88 -25.94
C LEU A 398 -1.27 -8.96 -24.42
N THR A 399 -0.21 -9.36 -23.70
CA THR A 399 -0.23 -9.51 -22.24
C THR A 399 -0.42 -8.16 -21.54
N ILE A 400 0.26 -7.11 -22.02
CA ILE A 400 0.06 -5.74 -21.55
C ILE A 400 -1.40 -5.33 -21.76
N ALA A 401 -1.92 -5.45 -22.99
CA ALA A 401 -3.27 -5.03 -23.35
C ALA A 401 -4.33 -5.77 -22.52
N GLN A 402 -4.21 -7.10 -22.39
CA GLN A 402 -5.13 -7.91 -21.57
C GLN A 402 -5.06 -7.53 -20.09
N THR A 403 -3.86 -7.26 -19.57
CA THR A 403 -3.70 -6.83 -18.17
C THR A 403 -4.38 -5.48 -17.96
N LEU A 404 -4.10 -4.48 -18.80
CA LEU A 404 -4.71 -3.15 -18.73
C LEU A 404 -6.24 -3.21 -18.86
N LYS A 405 -6.76 -3.98 -19.82
CA LYS A 405 -8.21 -4.19 -20.03
C LYS A 405 -8.91 -4.72 -18.77
N ARG A 406 -8.25 -5.60 -18.02
CA ARG A 406 -8.79 -6.19 -16.78
C ARG A 406 -8.73 -5.26 -15.58
N THR A 407 -7.78 -4.32 -15.55
CA THR A 407 -7.36 -3.65 -14.29
C THR A 407 -7.54 -2.14 -14.30
N LEU A 408 -7.51 -1.48 -15.45
CA LEU A 408 -7.81 -0.04 -15.55
C LEU A 408 -9.30 0.23 -15.32
N PRO A 409 -9.68 1.40 -14.77
CA PRO A 409 -11.06 1.77 -14.48
C PRO A 409 -11.86 2.20 -15.73
N LEU A 410 -11.65 1.54 -16.86
CA LEU A 410 -12.23 1.91 -18.17
C LEU A 410 -13.73 1.61 -18.31
N ASN A 411 -14.27 0.76 -17.41
CA ASN A 411 -15.70 0.51 -17.27
C ASN A 411 -16.36 1.35 -16.17
N ASN A 412 -15.60 2.24 -15.50
CA ASN A 412 -16.12 3.03 -14.39
C ASN A 412 -16.92 4.24 -14.91
N GLU A 413 -18.24 4.15 -14.79
CA GLU A 413 -19.16 5.18 -15.27
C GLU A 413 -19.03 6.50 -14.50
N PHE A 414 -18.90 6.44 -13.17
CA PHE A 414 -18.67 7.61 -12.33
C PHE A 414 -17.44 8.39 -12.79
N LEU A 415 -16.30 7.72 -12.93
CA LEU A 415 -15.03 8.33 -13.33
C LEU A 415 -15.10 8.91 -14.75
N ARG A 416 -15.83 8.25 -15.67
CA ARG A 416 -16.07 8.78 -17.01
C ARG A 416 -16.81 10.12 -16.96
N HIS A 417 -17.80 10.27 -16.08
CA HIS A 417 -18.58 11.50 -15.96
C HIS A 417 -17.85 12.62 -15.20
N VAL A 418 -16.91 12.30 -14.30
CA VAL A 418 -16.10 13.28 -13.54
C VAL A 418 -15.32 14.26 -14.43
N ARG A 419 -15.08 13.94 -15.71
CA ARG A 419 -14.51 14.83 -16.74
C ARG A 419 -15.22 16.18 -16.87
N PHE A 420 -16.45 16.29 -16.38
CA PHE A 420 -17.24 17.53 -16.40
C PHE A 420 -16.53 18.70 -15.72
N ILE A 421 -15.64 18.44 -14.75
CA ILE A 421 -14.92 19.50 -14.03
C ILE A 421 -13.72 20.07 -14.80
N HIS A 422 -13.38 19.49 -15.96
CA HIS A 422 -12.34 20.05 -16.82
C HIS A 422 -12.81 21.41 -17.39
N PRO A 423 -11.99 22.48 -17.36
CA PRO A 423 -12.40 23.82 -17.84
C PRO A 423 -12.96 23.81 -19.26
N LEU A 424 -12.29 23.10 -20.17
CA LEU A 424 -12.72 22.93 -21.56
C LEU A 424 -14.04 22.15 -21.74
N SER A 425 -14.48 21.40 -20.73
CA SER A 425 -15.75 20.67 -20.80
C SER A 425 -16.97 21.57 -20.59
N ARG A 426 -16.79 22.80 -20.09
CA ARG A 426 -17.84 23.67 -19.54
C ARG A 426 -19.05 23.86 -20.46
N GLN A 427 -18.80 24.09 -21.76
CA GLN A 427 -19.83 24.43 -22.74
C GLN A 427 -20.27 23.24 -23.62
N HIS A 428 -19.81 22.01 -23.32
CA HIS A 428 -20.30 20.85 -24.04
C HIS A 428 -21.70 20.46 -23.55
N GLU A 429 -22.60 20.18 -24.50
CA GLU A 429 -24.01 19.87 -24.25
C GLU A 429 -24.23 18.72 -23.24
N SER A 430 -23.33 17.72 -23.24
CA SER A 430 -23.42 16.55 -22.37
C SER A 430 -22.85 16.75 -20.96
N THR A 431 -22.17 17.87 -20.71
CA THR A 431 -21.44 18.11 -19.45
C THR A 431 -22.38 18.32 -18.27
N ARG A 432 -23.47 19.07 -18.44
CA ARG A 432 -24.49 19.24 -17.39
C ARG A 432 -25.10 17.89 -16.98
N ASN A 433 -25.40 17.02 -17.94
CA ASN A 433 -25.92 15.68 -17.63
C ASN A 433 -24.89 14.84 -16.87
N SER A 434 -23.61 14.91 -17.26
CA SER A 434 -22.51 14.23 -16.56
C SER A 434 -22.36 14.71 -15.12
N MET A 435 -22.45 16.02 -14.87
CA MET A 435 -22.48 16.58 -13.52
C MET A 435 -23.65 16.01 -12.72
N MET A 436 -24.87 15.98 -13.27
CA MET A 436 -26.05 15.47 -12.56
C MET A 436 -25.94 13.97 -12.26
N ILE A 437 -25.33 13.17 -13.14
CA ILE A 437 -25.06 11.75 -12.88
C ILE A 437 -24.12 11.61 -11.66
N VAL A 438 -23.02 12.34 -11.64
CA VAL A 438 -22.06 12.33 -10.52
C VAL A 438 -22.71 12.80 -9.22
N ALA A 439 -23.53 13.85 -9.27
CA ALA A 439 -24.21 14.40 -8.10
C ALA A 439 -25.18 13.39 -7.45
N ARG A 440 -25.92 12.64 -8.27
CA ARG A 440 -26.87 11.61 -7.80
C ARG A 440 -26.20 10.39 -7.18
N GLU A 441 -24.94 10.12 -7.51
CA GLU A 441 -24.12 9.09 -6.87
C GLU A 441 -23.64 9.50 -5.46
N LEU A 442 -23.87 10.77 -5.07
CA LEU A 442 -23.42 11.37 -3.81
C LEU A 442 -24.55 11.91 -2.92
N PRO A 443 -25.60 11.13 -2.58
CA PRO A 443 -26.73 11.60 -1.76
C PRO A 443 -26.36 11.95 -0.31
N HIS A 444 -25.22 11.49 0.23
CA HIS A 444 -24.71 11.98 1.51
C HIS A 444 -24.21 13.43 1.45
N LEU A 445 -23.90 13.92 0.24
CA LEU A 445 -23.39 15.26 0.01
C LEU A 445 -24.52 16.22 -0.36
N LEU A 446 -25.42 15.81 -1.25
CA LEU A 446 -26.46 16.65 -1.85
C LEU A 446 -27.84 16.02 -1.68
N SER A 447 -28.80 16.81 -1.19
CA SER A 447 -30.22 16.49 -1.15
C SER A 447 -30.89 16.70 -2.52
N ASP A 448 -32.15 16.28 -2.67
CA ASP A 448 -32.89 16.47 -3.93
C ASP A 448 -33.09 17.97 -4.26
N ASP A 449 -33.30 18.82 -3.25
CA ASP A 449 -33.37 20.27 -3.40
C ASP A 449 -32.01 20.86 -3.84
N ASP A 450 -30.91 20.35 -3.26
CA ASP A 450 -29.56 20.72 -3.71
C ASP A 450 -29.33 20.35 -5.19
N LEU A 451 -29.91 19.25 -5.69
CA LEU A 451 -29.77 18.85 -7.10
C LEU A 451 -30.45 19.84 -8.06
N ASP A 452 -31.63 20.35 -7.69
CA ASP A 452 -32.32 21.38 -8.46
C ASP A 452 -31.53 22.70 -8.47
N GLN A 453 -31.03 23.11 -7.30
CA GLN A 453 -30.16 24.29 -7.18
C GLN A 453 -28.86 24.11 -7.95
N LEU A 454 -28.21 22.94 -7.89
CA LEU A 454 -27.00 22.63 -8.64
C LEU A 454 -27.22 22.79 -10.14
N SER A 455 -28.34 22.27 -10.65
CA SER A 455 -28.71 22.40 -12.06
C SER A 455 -28.91 23.87 -12.47
N ALA A 456 -29.47 24.71 -11.59
CA ALA A 456 -29.59 26.14 -11.83
C ALA A 456 -28.23 26.86 -11.78
N GLU A 457 -27.39 26.58 -10.78
CA GLU A 457 -26.04 27.12 -10.64
C GLU A 457 -25.17 26.78 -11.87
N TRP A 458 -25.27 25.55 -12.38
CA TRP A 458 -24.51 25.14 -13.58
C TRP A 458 -24.87 25.96 -14.81
N ARG A 459 -26.16 26.24 -15.04
CA ARG A 459 -26.59 27.06 -16.19
C ARG A 459 -26.02 28.48 -16.12
N LEU A 460 -25.90 29.04 -14.91
CA LEU A 460 -25.24 30.33 -14.73
C LEU A 460 -23.74 30.20 -15.02
N TYR A 461 -23.07 29.21 -14.43
CA TYR A 461 -21.64 28.94 -14.64
C TYR A 461 -21.26 28.72 -16.11
N GLU A 462 -22.08 27.99 -16.87
CA GLU A 462 -21.90 27.72 -18.30
C GLU A 462 -21.87 29.00 -19.14
N ASN A 463 -22.61 30.04 -18.70
CA ASN A 463 -22.72 31.33 -19.36
C ASN A 463 -21.77 32.40 -18.80
N GLU A 464 -20.94 32.08 -17.81
CA GLU A 464 -19.94 33.04 -17.31
C GLU A 464 -18.85 33.33 -18.34
N THR A 465 -18.26 34.52 -18.28
CA THR A 465 -17.05 34.84 -19.03
C THR A 465 -15.84 34.58 -18.14
N ILE A 466 -15.06 33.54 -18.46
CA ILE A 466 -13.86 33.17 -17.69
C ILE A 466 -12.61 33.55 -18.50
N PRO A 467 -11.73 34.43 -18.01
CA PRO A 467 -10.51 34.80 -18.72
C PRO A 467 -9.56 33.60 -18.91
N ASN A 468 -8.89 33.55 -20.08
CA ASN A 468 -8.01 32.42 -20.43
C ASN A 468 -6.85 32.21 -19.44
N GLU A 469 -6.36 33.28 -18.81
CA GLU A 469 -5.31 33.22 -17.78
C GLU A 469 -5.65 32.33 -16.57
N TRP A 470 -6.93 32.03 -16.33
CA TRP A 470 -7.36 31.18 -15.21
C TRP A 470 -7.30 29.69 -15.51
N TYR A 471 -7.14 29.29 -16.76
CA TYR A 471 -7.00 27.89 -17.15
C TYR A 471 -5.80 27.61 -18.05
N GLU A 472 -5.18 28.62 -18.66
CA GLU A 472 -4.02 28.49 -19.54
C GLU A 472 -2.94 29.54 -19.23
N HIS A 473 -1.67 29.13 -19.29
CA HIS A 473 -0.51 30.03 -19.33
C HIS A 473 0.39 29.70 -20.51
N LYS A 474 1.01 30.75 -21.06
CA LYS A 474 1.93 30.68 -22.18
C LYS A 474 3.35 30.50 -21.66
N SER A 475 4.07 29.53 -22.20
CA SER A 475 5.48 29.29 -21.88
C SER A 475 6.30 29.19 -23.16
N ILE A 476 7.58 29.56 -23.10
CA ILE A 476 8.49 29.45 -24.27
C ILE A 476 9.18 28.08 -24.18
N GLY A 477 9.01 27.27 -25.22
CA GLY A 477 9.67 25.98 -25.39
C GLY A 477 11.17 26.12 -25.65
N VAL A 478 11.89 25.00 -25.55
CA VAL A 478 13.35 24.94 -25.83
C VAL A 478 13.67 25.33 -27.28
N ASP A 479 12.70 25.15 -28.19
CA ASP A 479 12.74 25.53 -29.60
C ASP A 479 12.24 26.97 -29.88
N SER A 480 12.09 27.80 -28.83
CA SER A 480 11.55 29.15 -28.90
C SER A 480 10.09 29.25 -29.40
N ARG A 481 9.34 28.13 -29.42
CA ARG A 481 7.91 28.14 -29.74
C ARG A 481 7.05 28.36 -28.51
N GLU A 482 5.93 29.04 -28.69
CA GLU A 482 4.95 29.24 -27.63
C GLU A 482 4.21 27.92 -27.35
N ILE A 483 4.26 27.48 -26.10
CA ILE A 483 3.58 26.28 -25.61
C ILE A 483 2.54 26.71 -24.60
N ILE A 484 1.27 26.40 -24.90
CA ILE A 484 0.15 26.57 -23.98
C ILE A 484 0.21 25.44 -22.94
N LYS A 485 0.20 25.81 -21.67
CA LYS A 485 0.12 24.89 -20.54
C LYS A 485 -1.11 25.21 -19.72
N TYR A 486 -1.80 24.19 -19.24
CA TYR A 486 -2.97 24.38 -18.39
C TYR A 486 -2.55 24.57 -16.93
N HIS A 487 -3.28 25.41 -16.21
CA HIS A 487 -3.15 25.50 -14.76
C HIS A 487 -3.73 24.24 -14.08
N PRO A 488 -3.28 23.92 -12.84
CA PRO A 488 -3.92 22.88 -12.04
C PRO A 488 -5.43 23.13 -11.93
N VAL A 489 -6.24 22.08 -12.05
CA VAL A 489 -7.71 22.25 -12.15
C VAL A 489 -8.31 22.90 -10.90
N ASP A 490 -7.72 22.71 -9.72
CA ASP A 490 -8.14 23.37 -8.48
C ASP A 490 -7.78 24.86 -8.44
N TYR A 491 -6.74 25.30 -9.16
CA TYR A 491 -6.46 26.73 -9.37
C TYR A 491 -7.56 27.42 -10.17
N TYR A 492 -8.02 26.79 -11.25
CA TYR A 492 -9.18 27.27 -12.02
C TYR A 492 -10.43 27.33 -11.15
N TRP A 493 -10.74 26.26 -10.42
CA TRP A 493 -11.96 26.20 -9.60
C TRP A 493 -11.93 27.15 -8.41
N LYS A 494 -10.75 27.44 -7.83
CA LYS A 494 -10.58 28.48 -6.81
C LYS A 494 -11.15 29.83 -7.27
N TYR A 495 -10.92 30.21 -8.52
CA TYR A 495 -11.47 31.45 -9.08
C TYR A 495 -13.00 31.42 -9.14
N ILE A 496 -13.56 30.31 -9.64
CA ILE A 496 -15.02 30.12 -9.71
C ILE A 496 -15.66 30.18 -8.33
N PHE A 497 -15.04 29.54 -7.33
CA PHE A 497 -15.55 29.50 -5.96
C PHE A 497 -15.51 30.86 -5.26
N ALA A 498 -14.62 31.76 -5.69
CA ALA A 498 -14.51 33.11 -5.14
C ALA A 498 -15.57 34.07 -5.68
N MET A 499 -16.25 33.72 -6.77
CA MET A 499 -17.25 34.60 -7.40
C MET A 499 -18.42 34.91 -6.46
N LYS A 500 -18.82 36.18 -6.45
CA LYS A 500 -19.95 36.70 -5.67
C LYS A 500 -21.08 37.16 -6.59
N ASN A 501 -22.31 37.00 -6.13
CA ASN A 501 -23.47 37.62 -6.78
C ASN A 501 -23.59 39.10 -6.39
N SER A 502 -24.57 39.80 -6.95
CA SER A 502 -24.83 41.22 -6.67
C SER A 502 -25.09 41.53 -5.19
N SER A 503 -25.53 40.54 -4.41
CA SER A 503 -25.76 40.65 -2.97
C SER A 503 -24.52 40.35 -2.12
N GLY A 504 -23.36 40.07 -2.73
CA GLY A 504 -22.11 39.72 -2.04
C GLY A 504 -22.03 38.27 -1.55
N ASN A 505 -23.04 37.44 -1.84
CA ASN A 505 -23.06 36.02 -1.47
C ASN A 505 -22.29 35.18 -2.50
N THR A 506 -21.77 34.02 -2.07
CA THR A 506 -21.10 33.06 -2.98
C THR A 506 -22.05 32.65 -4.10
N LYS A 507 -21.60 32.80 -5.34
CA LYS A 507 -22.43 32.62 -6.54
C LYS A 507 -22.79 31.16 -6.82
N PHE A 508 -21.87 30.24 -6.54
CA PHE A 508 -21.95 28.82 -6.90
C PHE A 508 -21.77 27.93 -5.66
N LEU A 509 -22.69 27.98 -4.71
CA LEU A 509 -22.52 27.32 -3.40
C LEU A 509 -22.55 25.79 -3.53
N ILE A 510 -23.57 25.25 -4.18
CA ILE A 510 -23.78 23.81 -4.31
C ILE A 510 -22.78 23.20 -5.29
N LEU A 511 -22.50 23.90 -6.39
CA LEU A 511 -21.46 23.51 -7.34
C LEU A 511 -20.08 23.48 -6.67
N SER A 512 -19.75 24.48 -5.84
CA SER A 512 -18.49 24.48 -5.08
C SER A 512 -18.39 23.26 -4.16
N LYS A 513 -19.47 22.93 -3.46
CA LYS A 513 -19.53 21.77 -2.57
C LYS A 513 -19.25 20.47 -3.34
N LEU A 514 -19.91 20.26 -4.47
CA LEU A 514 -19.72 19.09 -5.32
C LEU A 514 -18.29 18.99 -5.86
N VAL A 515 -17.78 20.07 -6.47
CA VAL A 515 -16.47 20.04 -7.12
C VAL A 515 -15.34 19.89 -6.11
N LYS A 516 -15.41 20.55 -4.94
CA LYS A 516 -14.42 20.36 -3.85
C LYS A 516 -14.35 18.89 -3.40
N SER A 517 -15.50 18.22 -3.28
CA SER A 517 -15.55 16.79 -2.94
C SER A 517 -14.92 15.93 -4.04
N ILE A 518 -15.28 16.16 -5.31
CA ILE A 518 -14.72 15.39 -6.44
C ILE A 518 -13.21 15.59 -6.56
N LEU A 519 -12.70 16.82 -6.46
CA LEU A 519 -11.27 17.11 -6.53
C LEU A 519 -10.47 16.45 -5.39
N SER A 520 -11.15 16.14 -4.27
CA SER A 520 -10.56 15.42 -3.14
C SER A 520 -10.44 13.91 -3.37
N LEU A 521 -11.00 13.36 -4.45
CA LEU A 521 -10.74 11.98 -4.88
C LEU A 521 -9.26 11.81 -5.19
N SER A 522 -8.70 10.70 -4.72
CA SER A 522 -7.33 10.32 -4.99
C SER A 522 -7.24 9.56 -6.31
N HIS A 523 -6.37 10.04 -7.20
CA HIS A 523 -6.04 9.38 -8.47
C HIS A 523 -4.93 8.32 -8.34
N GLY A 524 -4.39 8.09 -7.14
CA GLY A 524 -3.32 7.12 -6.89
C GLY A 524 -2.66 7.28 -5.52
N ASN A 525 -1.76 6.36 -5.16
CA ASN A 525 -1.13 6.32 -3.84
C ASN A 525 0.28 6.93 -3.78
N ALA A 526 0.71 7.62 -4.85
CA ALA A 526 2.05 8.21 -4.93
C ALA A 526 2.38 9.16 -3.76
N ASP A 527 1.38 9.89 -3.23
CA ASP A 527 1.56 10.75 -2.05
C ASP A 527 1.97 9.96 -0.79
N VAL A 528 1.38 8.78 -0.58
CA VAL A 528 1.70 7.92 0.57
C VAL A 528 3.06 7.27 0.37
N GLU A 529 3.39 6.83 -0.85
CA GLU A 529 4.70 6.26 -1.18
C GLU A 529 5.86 7.27 -1.01
N ARG A 530 5.63 8.53 -1.40
CA ARG A 530 6.55 9.64 -1.08
C ARG A 530 6.72 9.79 0.44
N GLY A 531 5.61 9.62 1.17
CA GLY A 531 5.61 9.54 2.63
C GLY A 531 6.59 8.51 3.18
N PHE A 532 6.71 7.32 2.61
CA PHE A 532 7.68 6.33 3.07
C PHE A 532 9.13 6.73 2.83
N SER A 533 9.42 7.41 1.72
CA SER A 533 10.78 7.93 1.47
C SER A 533 11.16 8.97 2.52
N GLU A 534 10.20 9.80 2.94
CA GLU A 534 10.40 10.71 4.06
C GLU A 534 10.57 9.99 5.41
N ASN A 535 9.90 8.84 5.62
CA ASN A 535 10.08 8.03 6.83
C ASN A 535 11.49 7.44 6.89
N ALA A 536 11.98 6.90 5.78
CA ALA A 536 13.34 6.38 5.69
C ALA A 536 14.40 7.45 6.04
N SER A 537 14.15 8.71 5.68
CA SER A 537 15.04 9.82 6.08
C SER A 537 14.97 10.19 7.57
N LEU A 538 13.85 9.88 8.26
CA LEU A 538 13.61 10.22 9.66
C LEU A 538 13.95 9.08 10.63
N VAL A 539 13.79 7.83 10.19
CA VAL A 539 14.04 6.61 10.95
C VAL A 539 15.28 5.91 10.36
N THR A 540 16.42 6.60 10.45
CA THR A 540 17.73 6.04 10.09
C THR A 540 18.14 4.95 11.08
N ASP A 541 19.19 4.17 10.79
CA ASP A 541 19.70 3.12 11.68
C ASP A 541 19.99 3.66 13.10
N ASP A 542 20.56 4.86 13.19
CA ASP A 542 20.83 5.59 14.45
C ASP A 542 19.56 6.07 15.20
N ARG A 543 18.39 5.98 14.56
CA ARG A 543 17.08 6.42 15.06
C ARG A 543 16.06 5.28 15.09
N SER A 544 16.53 4.03 14.99
CA SER A 544 15.70 2.83 15.04
C SER A 544 14.94 2.65 16.36
N SER A 545 15.37 3.31 17.44
CA SER A 545 14.73 3.26 18.76
C SER A 545 13.69 4.35 19.03
N LEU A 546 13.27 5.12 18.02
CA LEU A 546 12.25 6.15 18.19
C LEU A 546 10.89 5.54 18.53
N SER A 547 10.20 6.13 19.52
CA SER A 547 8.83 5.74 19.86
C SER A 547 7.84 6.14 18.77
N ASN A 548 6.69 5.46 18.70
CA ASN A 548 5.60 5.79 17.78
C ASN A 548 5.16 7.25 17.91
N ALA A 549 5.09 7.78 19.13
CA ALA A 549 4.76 9.18 19.39
C ALA A 549 5.82 10.14 18.81
N SER A 550 7.10 9.76 18.88
CA SER A 550 8.20 10.55 18.29
C SER A 550 8.12 10.58 16.77
N ILE A 551 7.89 9.42 16.14
CA ILE A 551 7.76 9.31 14.68
C ILE A 551 6.59 10.16 14.19
N ASN A 552 5.41 9.96 14.77
CA ASN A 552 4.21 10.75 14.46
C ASN A 552 4.45 12.26 14.68
N GLY A 553 5.10 12.62 15.79
CA GLY A 553 5.45 14.00 16.11
C GLY A 553 6.35 14.68 15.09
N LEU A 554 7.43 14.00 14.71
CA LEU A 554 8.37 14.47 13.69
C LEU A 554 7.67 14.62 12.34
N ARG A 555 6.88 13.62 11.95
CA ARG A 555 6.16 13.60 10.68
C ARG A 555 5.12 14.70 10.59
N ALA A 556 4.25 14.82 11.58
CA ALA A 556 3.26 15.89 11.65
C ALA A 556 3.92 17.28 11.63
N THR A 557 5.04 17.45 12.35
CA THR A 557 5.78 18.72 12.34
C THR A 557 6.43 19.00 10.98
N LYS A 558 7.01 18.00 10.32
CA LYS A 558 7.62 18.14 8.99
C LYS A 558 6.58 18.47 7.92
N ASP A 559 5.46 17.75 7.92
CA ASP A 559 4.31 18.01 7.06
C ASP A 559 3.75 19.43 7.28
N ALA A 560 3.63 19.88 8.53
CA ALA A 560 3.20 21.24 8.85
C ALA A 560 4.18 22.32 8.35
N VAL A 561 5.49 22.09 8.41
CA VAL A 561 6.48 23.03 7.85
C VAL A 561 6.32 23.15 6.33
N LYS A 562 6.06 22.03 5.64
CA LYS A 562 5.77 22.05 4.19
C LYS A 562 4.47 22.79 3.90
N PHE A 563 3.43 22.54 4.68
CA PHE A 563 2.13 23.14 4.47
C PHE A 563 2.10 24.63 4.81
N TYR A 564 2.49 25.03 6.02
CA TYR A 564 2.37 26.43 6.46
C TYR A 564 3.52 27.32 6.00
N GLY A 565 4.75 26.79 5.92
CA GLY A 565 5.95 27.56 5.57
C GLY A 565 6.54 27.23 4.22
N SER A 566 5.84 26.50 3.34
CA SER A 566 6.34 26.12 2.01
C SER A 566 7.70 25.39 2.05
N GLY A 567 7.97 24.66 3.15
CA GLY A 567 9.25 24.00 3.40
C GLY A 567 10.25 24.83 4.20
N MET A 568 10.00 26.12 4.40
CA MET A 568 10.82 27.02 5.20
C MET A 568 10.32 27.09 6.64
N VAL A 569 11.17 26.69 7.59
CA VAL A 569 10.82 26.65 9.02
C VAL A 569 10.49 28.03 9.58
N HIS A 570 11.18 29.08 9.10
CA HIS A 570 10.99 30.45 9.58
C HIS A 570 9.74 31.12 9.01
N GLU A 571 9.11 30.55 7.99
CA GLU A 571 7.84 31.03 7.43
C GLU A 571 6.61 30.43 8.14
N VAL A 572 6.80 29.43 9.00
CA VAL A 572 5.69 28.83 9.75
C VAL A 572 5.15 29.84 10.78
N PRO A 573 3.86 30.23 10.71
CA PRO A 573 3.31 31.20 11.65
C PRO A 573 3.35 30.71 13.09
N ILE A 574 4.01 31.47 13.97
CA ILE A 574 4.04 31.19 15.41
C ILE A 574 2.84 31.88 16.08
N CYS A 575 1.77 31.11 16.28
CA CYS A 575 0.56 31.60 16.94
C CYS A 575 0.53 31.25 18.43
N LYS A 576 -0.35 31.93 19.19
CA LYS A 576 -0.56 31.66 20.62
C LYS A 576 -0.90 30.18 20.89
N GLY A 577 -1.75 29.57 20.05
CA GLY A 577 -2.14 28.16 20.20
C GLY A 577 -0.96 27.19 20.05
N LEU A 578 -0.02 27.46 19.15
CA LEU A 578 1.21 26.68 19.01
C LEU A 578 2.09 26.82 20.24
N LEU A 579 2.28 28.05 20.74
CA LEU A 579 3.08 28.33 21.92
C LEU A 579 2.51 27.63 23.17
N ASP A 580 1.20 27.73 23.38
CA ASP A 580 0.50 27.08 24.50
C ASP A 580 0.60 25.55 24.40
N SER A 581 0.45 24.99 23.18
CA SER A 581 0.67 23.57 22.97
C SER A 581 2.11 23.12 23.30
N VAL A 582 3.12 23.92 22.95
CA VAL A 582 4.51 23.59 23.28
C VAL A 582 4.76 23.68 24.78
N LYS A 583 4.15 24.65 25.48
CA LYS A 583 4.23 24.77 26.95
C LYS A 583 3.64 23.55 27.65
N ASP A 584 2.49 23.06 27.18
CA ASP A 584 1.78 21.91 27.78
C ASP A 584 2.38 20.54 27.41
N ALA A 585 3.39 20.51 26.54
CA ALA A 585 3.97 19.28 26.01
C ALA A 585 4.52 18.34 27.10
N HIS A 586 5.12 18.90 28.16
CA HIS A 586 5.67 18.11 29.26
C HIS A 586 4.56 17.39 30.04
N SER A 587 3.50 18.09 30.41
CA SER A 587 2.36 17.52 31.15
C SER A 587 1.67 16.43 30.32
N ARG A 588 1.47 16.65 29.02
CA ARG A 588 0.91 15.64 28.11
C ARG A 588 1.79 14.41 27.98
N TYR A 589 3.11 14.60 27.89
CA TYR A 589 4.05 13.49 27.83
C TYR A 589 3.98 12.62 29.09
N HIS A 590 3.93 13.20 30.29
CA HIS A 590 3.78 12.42 31.53
C HIS A 590 2.45 11.68 31.59
N ALA A 591 1.34 12.33 31.21
CA ALA A 591 0.04 11.68 31.15
C ALA A 591 0.03 10.47 30.18
N ASP A 592 0.69 10.59 29.03
CA ASP A 592 0.82 9.49 28.06
C ASP A 592 1.70 8.35 28.61
N GLN A 593 2.79 8.67 29.32
CA GLN A 593 3.63 7.67 29.98
C GLN A 593 2.87 6.91 31.07
N GLU A 594 2.12 7.60 31.92
CA GLU A 594 1.29 6.96 32.95
C GLU A 594 0.22 6.06 32.32
N LYS A 595 -0.42 6.51 31.24
CA LYS A 595 -1.39 5.70 30.49
C LYS A 595 -0.73 4.45 29.91
N MET A 596 0.45 4.58 29.31
CA MET A 596 1.19 3.45 28.74
C MET A 596 1.58 2.43 29.81
N GLN A 597 2.04 2.89 30.98
CA GLN A 597 2.37 2.01 32.11
C GLN A 597 1.15 1.24 32.62
N ARG A 598 -0.02 1.87 32.70
CA ARG A 598 -1.27 1.18 33.07
C ARG A 598 -1.65 0.10 32.05
N LEU A 599 -1.59 0.42 30.76
CA LEU A 599 -1.89 -0.54 29.69
C LEU A 599 -0.93 -1.74 29.67
N ILE A 600 0.36 -1.51 29.93
CA ILE A 600 1.35 -2.59 30.05
C ILE A 600 0.99 -3.49 31.23
N LYS A 601 0.70 -2.91 32.39
CA LYS A 601 0.32 -3.66 33.59
C LYS A 601 -0.95 -4.48 33.38
N GLU A 602 -1.99 -3.88 32.80
CA GLU A 602 -3.25 -4.58 32.47
C GLU A 602 -3.01 -5.75 31.50
N LYS A 603 -2.12 -5.57 30.53
CA LYS A 603 -1.76 -6.63 29.58
C LYS A 603 -1.00 -7.77 30.25
N GLU A 604 -0.02 -7.46 31.10
CA GLU A 604 0.72 -8.46 31.89
C GLU A 604 -0.20 -9.24 32.82
N GLU A 605 -1.15 -8.57 33.47
CA GLU A 605 -2.17 -9.20 34.31
C GLU A 605 -3.08 -10.13 33.49
N ALA A 606 -3.53 -9.70 32.32
CA ALA A 606 -4.35 -10.51 31.42
C ALA A 606 -3.59 -11.74 30.88
N GLU A 607 -2.33 -11.59 30.48
CA GLU A 607 -1.48 -12.69 30.01
C GLU A 607 -1.22 -13.70 31.14
N SER A 608 -0.96 -13.22 32.37
CA SER A 608 -0.82 -14.06 33.55
C SER A 608 -2.11 -14.84 33.85
N ALA A 609 -3.26 -14.18 33.78
CA ALA A 609 -4.57 -14.83 33.98
C ALA A 609 -4.86 -15.89 32.90
N ALA A 610 -4.57 -15.59 31.63
CA ALA A 610 -4.73 -16.54 30.53
C ALA A 610 -3.81 -17.76 30.68
N LYS A 611 -2.56 -17.55 31.12
CA LYS A 611 -1.62 -18.64 31.40
C LYS A 611 -2.14 -19.54 32.53
N LEU A 612 -2.63 -18.97 33.63
CA LEU A 612 -3.22 -19.73 34.73
C LEU A 612 -4.43 -20.57 34.30
N LEU A 613 -5.28 -20.02 33.42
CA LEU A 613 -6.41 -20.76 32.85
C LEU A 613 -5.94 -21.94 32.01
N LYS A 614 -4.95 -21.73 31.13
CA LYS A 614 -4.37 -22.78 30.29
C LYS A 614 -3.69 -23.89 31.09
N ASP A 615 -2.94 -23.53 32.13
CA ASP A 615 -2.30 -24.49 33.04
C ASP A 615 -3.36 -25.31 33.80
N ARG A 616 -4.47 -24.68 34.20
CA ARG A 616 -5.61 -25.36 34.83
C ARG A 616 -6.32 -26.32 33.87
N GLU A 617 -6.51 -25.94 32.61
CA GLU A 617 -7.07 -26.82 31.57
C GLU A 617 -6.18 -28.05 31.35
N LEU A 618 -4.86 -27.84 31.25
CA LEU A 618 -3.89 -28.93 31.07
C LEU A 618 -3.95 -29.93 32.24
N LEU A 619 -4.00 -29.43 33.48
CA LEU A 619 -4.16 -30.25 34.68
C LEU A 619 -5.46 -31.06 34.70
N LEU A 620 -6.55 -30.52 34.15
CA LEU A 620 -7.82 -31.25 34.05
C LEU A 620 -7.75 -32.36 32.99
N ILE A 621 -7.11 -32.08 31.84
CA ILE A 621 -6.88 -33.07 30.78
C ILE A 621 -6.01 -34.22 31.31
N GLU A 622 -4.92 -33.93 32.03
CA GLU A 622 -4.08 -34.97 32.63
C GLU A 622 -4.83 -35.83 33.65
N LYS A 623 -5.70 -35.23 34.47
CA LYS A 623 -6.55 -35.97 35.42
C LYS A 623 -7.58 -36.83 34.71
N GLU A 624 -8.15 -36.37 33.60
CA GLU A 624 -9.09 -37.16 32.81
C GLU A 624 -8.38 -38.36 32.18
N GLN A 625 -7.18 -38.16 31.61
CA GLN A 625 -6.39 -39.24 31.03
C GLN A 625 -6.07 -40.33 32.06
N LYS A 626 -5.67 -39.95 33.28
CA LYS A 626 -5.43 -40.93 34.37
C LYS A 626 -6.67 -41.75 34.70
N LEU A 627 -7.85 -41.13 34.75
CA LEU A 627 -9.11 -41.85 35.02
C LEU A 627 -9.48 -42.79 33.87
N ILE A 628 -9.20 -42.42 32.62
CA ILE A 628 -9.37 -43.28 31.45
C ILE A 628 -8.43 -44.48 31.52
N ASP A 629 -7.16 -44.26 31.87
CA ASP A 629 -6.17 -45.33 31.99
C ASP A 629 -6.56 -46.31 33.12
N GLU A 630 -6.98 -45.80 34.28
CA GLU A 630 -7.54 -46.59 35.39
C GLU A 630 -8.75 -47.42 34.93
N ARG A 631 -9.68 -46.82 34.19
CA ARG A 631 -10.86 -47.51 33.65
C ARG A 631 -10.47 -48.65 32.72
N ASN A 632 -9.48 -48.43 31.85
CA ASN A 632 -9.00 -49.44 30.89
C ASN A 632 -8.32 -50.62 31.59
N VAL A 633 -7.67 -50.38 32.75
CA VAL A 633 -7.13 -51.47 33.60
C VAL A 633 -8.28 -52.25 34.24
N LEU A 634 -9.23 -51.55 34.89
CA LEU A 634 -10.39 -52.18 35.54
C LEU A 634 -11.23 -53.01 34.55
N GLN A 635 -11.42 -52.52 33.33
CA GLN A 635 -12.16 -53.24 32.29
C GLN A 635 -11.45 -54.53 31.87
N ARG A 636 -10.12 -54.50 31.69
CA ARG A 636 -9.34 -55.70 31.40
C ARG A 636 -9.42 -56.73 32.52
N GLU A 637 -9.39 -56.29 33.78
CA GLU A 637 -9.56 -57.18 34.92
C GLU A 637 -10.98 -57.77 34.99
N LEU A 638 -11.99 -56.97 34.64
CA LEU A 638 -13.39 -57.41 34.57
C LEU A 638 -13.56 -58.49 33.50
N ASP A 639 -13.01 -58.29 32.31
CA ASP A 639 -13.06 -59.24 31.21
C ASP A 639 -12.34 -60.55 31.58
N ASN A 640 -11.20 -60.47 32.28
CA ASN A 640 -10.50 -61.64 32.78
C ASN A 640 -11.31 -62.40 33.85
N ALA A 641 -11.96 -61.69 34.78
CA ALA A 641 -12.83 -62.30 35.78
C ALA A 641 -14.08 -62.95 35.13
N SER A 642 -14.61 -62.35 34.07
CA SER A 642 -15.72 -62.94 33.28
C SER A 642 -15.29 -64.23 32.59
N LYS A 643 -14.10 -64.26 31.97
CA LYS A 643 -13.56 -65.50 31.38
C LYS A 643 -13.35 -66.59 32.41
N MET A 644 -12.87 -66.25 33.61
CA MET A 644 -12.76 -67.21 34.71
C MET A 644 -14.14 -67.74 35.13
N LEU A 645 -15.17 -66.88 35.15
CA LEU A 645 -16.54 -67.30 35.43
C LEU A 645 -17.05 -68.28 34.37
N ASP A 646 -16.85 -67.97 33.09
CA ASP A 646 -17.26 -68.81 31.97
C ASP A 646 -16.53 -70.17 32.01
N GLU A 647 -15.22 -70.17 32.27
CA GLU A 647 -14.44 -71.40 32.44
C GLU A 647 -14.94 -72.22 33.64
N GLY A 648 -15.24 -71.56 34.76
CA GLY A 648 -15.84 -72.19 35.93
C GLY A 648 -17.18 -72.85 35.62
N ASN A 649 -18.05 -72.16 34.87
CA ASN A 649 -19.34 -72.68 34.44
C ASN A 649 -19.19 -73.88 33.49
N SER A 650 -18.30 -73.81 32.50
CA SER A 650 -18.04 -74.94 31.59
C SER A 650 -17.47 -76.16 32.33
N ARG A 651 -16.56 -75.94 33.30
CA ARG A 651 -16.04 -77.02 34.15
C ARG A 651 -17.14 -77.64 35.02
N LEU A 652 -18.04 -76.82 35.56
CA LEU A 652 -19.18 -77.29 36.34
C LEU A 652 -20.12 -78.15 35.47
N GLU A 653 -20.47 -77.71 34.27
CA GLU A 653 -21.31 -78.46 33.33
C GLU A 653 -20.69 -79.83 32.99
N ALA A 654 -19.40 -79.85 32.67
CA ALA A 654 -18.68 -81.08 32.38
C ALA A 654 -18.63 -82.04 33.59
N ALA A 655 -18.34 -81.53 34.79
CA ALA A 655 -18.26 -82.32 36.02
C ALA A 655 -19.62 -82.89 36.46
N VAL A 656 -20.71 -82.14 36.22
CA VAL A 656 -22.09 -82.60 36.44
C VAL A 656 -22.45 -83.73 35.47
N ALA A 657 -22.06 -83.62 34.19
CA ALA A 657 -22.32 -84.65 33.18
C ALA A 657 -21.61 -85.99 33.48
N THR A 658 -20.40 -85.95 34.08
CA THR A 658 -19.61 -87.14 34.44
C THR A 658 -19.82 -87.62 35.88
N LYS A 659 -20.64 -86.92 36.68
CA LYS A 659 -20.88 -87.17 38.12
C LYS A 659 -19.60 -87.17 38.99
N ASN A 660 -18.62 -86.33 38.65
CA ASN A 660 -17.39 -86.18 39.44
C ASN A 660 -17.56 -85.09 40.52
N PHE A 661 -17.89 -85.50 41.75
CA PHE A 661 -18.16 -84.56 42.86
C PHE A 661 -16.96 -83.70 43.28
N GLY A 662 -15.71 -84.18 43.12
CA GLY A 662 -14.52 -83.38 43.44
C GLY A 662 -14.33 -82.20 42.49
N ASP A 663 -14.59 -82.39 41.20
CA ASP A 663 -14.48 -81.34 40.19
C ASP A 663 -15.64 -80.32 40.29
N ILE A 664 -16.81 -80.74 40.78
CA ILE A 664 -17.94 -79.85 41.08
C ILE A 664 -17.56 -78.84 42.17
N GLU A 665 -16.90 -79.28 43.24
CA GLU A 665 -16.48 -78.41 44.34
C GLU A 665 -15.43 -77.38 43.88
N VAL A 666 -14.45 -77.80 43.07
CA VAL A 666 -13.45 -76.91 42.47
C VAL A 666 -14.08 -75.88 41.54
N ALA A 667 -15.04 -76.28 40.69
CA ALA A 667 -15.75 -75.37 39.81
C ALA A 667 -16.61 -74.35 40.58
N GLN A 668 -17.29 -74.77 41.65
CA GLN A 668 -18.06 -73.88 42.51
C GLN A 668 -17.17 -72.85 43.24
N LEU A 669 -15.99 -73.25 43.73
CA LEU A 669 -15.03 -72.33 44.33
C LEU A 669 -14.53 -71.28 43.31
N LEU A 670 -14.25 -71.71 42.08
CA LEU A 670 -13.78 -70.83 41.01
C LEU A 670 -14.86 -69.82 40.58
N ILE A 671 -16.12 -70.27 40.44
CA ILE A 671 -17.28 -69.41 40.18
C ILE A 671 -17.51 -68.43 41.34
N GLY A 672 -17.45 -68.91 42.59
CA GLY A 672 -17.64 -68.08 43.79
C GLY A 672 -16.56 -67.00 43.92
N GLY A 673 -15.30 -67.33 43.61
CA GLY A 673 -14.20 -66.37 43.55
C GLY A 673 -14.35 -65.35 42.42
N ALA A 674 -14.72 -65.81 41.21
CA ALA A 674 -14.95 -64.95 40.06
C ALA A 674 -16.10 -63.96 40.27
N ASN A 675 -17.23 -64.42 40.83
CA ASN A 675 -18.38 -63.55 41.14
C ASN A 675 -18.04 -62.47 42.17
N LYS A 676 -17.35 -62.82 43.27
CA LYS A 676 -16.88 -61.82 44.25
C LYS A 676 -15.97 -60.77 43.62
N LYS A 677 -15.08 -61.18 42.70
CA LYS A 677 -14.17 -60.28 41.99
C LYS A 677 -14.92 -59.39 40.98
N LEU A 678 -15.90 -59.93 40.26
CA LEU A 678 -16.75 -59.17 39.33
C LEU A 678 -17.55 -58.07 40.05
N ASP A 679 -18.14 -58.37 41.20
CA ASP A 679 -18.90 -57.38 41.97
C ASP A 679 -18.00 -56.24 42.47
N ALA A 680 -16.81 -56.57 43.00
CA ALA A 680 -15.84 -55.57 43.43
C ALA A 680 -15.38 -54.67 42.27
N LEU A 681 -15.09 -55.24 41.11
CA LEU A 681 -14.66 -54.50 39.92
C LEU A 681 -15.77 -53.62 39.35
N LYS A 682 -17.02 -54.09 39.33
CA LYS A 682 -18.19 -53.26 38.93
C LYS A 682 -18.36 -52.05 39.83
N THR A 683 -18.19 -52.20 41.15
CA THR A 683 -18.23 -51.07 42.09
C THR A 683 -17.12 -50.06 41.81
N GLN A 684 -15.89 -50.52 41.57
CA GLN A 684 -14.76 -49.64 41.24
C GLN A 684 -14.94 -48.92 39.90
N LEU A 685 -15.51 -49.58 38.89
CA LEU A 685 -15.76 -49.00 37.57
C LEU A 685 -16.89 -47.95 37.62
N ASN A 686 -17.91 -48.17 38.45
CA ASN A 686 -18.93 -47.16 38.74
C ASN A 686 -18.33 -45.94 39.44
N TYR A 687 -17.49 -46.14 40.46
CA TYR A 687 -16.80 -45.06 41.17
C TYR A 687 -15.88 -44.23 40.24
N ASN A 688 -15.11 -44.89 39.37
CA ASN A 688 -14.30 -44.21 38.35
C ASN A 688 -15.18 -43.40 37.39
N SER A 689 -16.32 -43.95 36.95
CA SER A 689 -17.29 -43.27 36.08
C SER A 689 -17.87 -42.00 36.73
N GLU A 690 -18.18 -42.04 38.02
CA GLU A 690 -18.63 -40.87 38.77
C GLU A 690 -17.56 -39.79 38.86
N ARG A 691 -16.31 -40.16 39.14
CA ARG A 691 -15.17 -39.22 39.18
C ARG A 691 -14.95 -38.56 37.81
N MET A 692 -15.05 -39.32 36.71
CA MET A 692 -14.98 -38.76 35.37
C MET A 692 -16.12 -37.77 35.09
N ASN A 693 -17.35 -38.11 35.48
CA ASN A 693 -18.50 -37.21 35.30
C ASN A 693 -18.37 -35.92 36.12
N GLN A 694 -17.84 -36.00 37.35
CA GLN A 694 -17.56 -34.83 38.17
C GLN A 694 -16.46 -33.95 37.57
N LEU A 695 -15.41 -34.56 37.01
CA LEU A 695 -14.32 -33.84 36.37
C LEU A 695 -14.79 -33.11 35.10
N ARG A 696 -15.57 -33.79 34.24
CA ARG A 696 -16.15 -33.19 33.03
C ARG A 696 -17.10 -32.02 33.32
N LYS A 697 -17.84 -32.07 34.44
CA LYS A 697 -18.65 -30.94 34.90
C LYS A 697 -17.80 -29.72 35.32
N LYS A 698 -16.58 -29.94 35.82
CA LYS A 698 -15.62 -28.88 36.16
C LYS A 698 -14.90 -28.29 34.95
N VAL A 699 -14.87 -28.99 33.82
CA VAL A 699 -14.32 -28.49 32.54
C VAL A 699 -15.33 -27.59 31.81
N LYS A 700 -16.64 -27.80 32.01
CA LYS A 700 -17.72 -27.00 31.38
C LYS A 700 -18.08 -25.71 32.13
N LYS A 701 -17.51 -25.47 33.30
CA LYS A 701 -17.67 -24.25 34.13
C LYS A 701 -16.37 -23.50 34.17
#